data_AF-A0A2S9YGA4-F1
#
_entry.id   AF-A0A2S9YGA4-F1
#
_cell.length_a   1.000
_cell.length_b   1.000
_cell.length_c   1.000
_cell.angle_alpha   90.00
_cell.angle_beta   90.00
_cell.angle_gamma   90.00
#
_symmetry.space_group_name_H-M   'P 1'
#
loop_
_entity.id
_entity.type
_entity.pdbx_description
1 polymer ?
#
loop_
_entity_poly.entity_id
_entity_poly.type
_entity_poly.pdbx_seq_one_letter_code
_entity_poly.pdbx_strand_id
1 'polypeptide(L)'
;MLGDAPETSVSRRNVFIPTLARVIALDTVGTAIFVVLWAVTDVVGVGLALGLTAARVGVWIAHLRALLGPVRAWRLAGDDAGDTQVLEADRALDRLPRLFLPAYLIGWVAVFGLGALLNGSTEAIGHAELLASGLSALALVMMTPILLGPLFRVSLLDPRLELGEVLLERGLDGSRSPSSVGGSAMARAVTLVVGTILGVGGFGGLARAQALRDAELNEQLRRAELSALRIEAGLGQALDGVALVGPDELPELVRDELEPGNEAAPIFAYDSARRLAVAAAPTGDGRWAVAEARPDEQLDSLLLGLLVLVLAVAPPIAFLGWIHGRSLSGPIERFHGAARRLVEAGELRALGRVVPLHNDELGRFAIVFNRMLDMLEELARTAQAVAEGDLSVELDHPGELHDAFRGMLARLHEMVVRIRETALELASAAAEIHAITQQQEQAAEQQSASVQQVSATVGSLAESAEQITQTASRVLDNAEQTLMTTDAMVAKIGELSGEAASVGDLLEVIREVAKRSDLLALNGSLEATRAGEAGRGFALVAAEMRRLAERVTGTVADVRDRVTDIKASGTSTVMATEDSRKLAQSTAEAARVISTVTQQQSDDTEQVSLSVQELAEMVVAAALATSQTRSAAEGLRAYALELERLTGAFVIRGDLPDAVEQDQE
;
A
#
# COMPACT_ATOMS: atom_id res chain seq x y z
N MET A 1 18.21 18.26 21.96
CA MET A 1 18.36 17.26 23.03
C MET A 1 18.52 15.91 22.38
N LEU A 2 19.62 15.22 22.71
CA LEU A 2 19.90 13.79 22.51
C LEU A 2 19.73 13.26 21.08
N GLY A 3 20.74 12.93 20.31
CA GLY A 3 22.17 12.74 20.56
C GLY A 3 22.70 11.94 19.36
N ASP A 4 23.79 12.40 18.76
CA ASP A 4 24.47 11.75 17.63
C ASP A 4 24.76 10.28 17.94
N ALA A 5 24.19 9.36 17.16
CA ALA A 5 24.68 8.00 17.01
C ALA A 5 25.47 7.93 15.69
N PRO A 6 26.75 7.52 15.73
CA PRO A 6 27.61 7.58 14.57
C PRO A 6 27.25 6.50 13.55
N GLU A 7 27.36 6.86 12.28
CA GLU A 7 27.53 5.93 11.17
C GLU A 7 28.58 4.87 11.55
N THR A 8 28.14 3.63 11.75
CA THR A 8 29.05 2.49 11.72
C THR A 8 28.76 1.69 10.46
N SER A 9 29.33 2.18 9.37
CA SER A 9 29.67 1.38 8.20
C SER A 9 30.72 0.33 8.60
N VAL A 10 30.30 -0.70 9.35
CA VAL A 10 31.13 -1.88 9.56
C VAL A 10 31.12 -2.65 8.24
N SER A 11 32.07 -2.30 7.38
CA SER A 11 32.53 -3.19 6.32
C SER A 11 32.81 -4.53 6.99
N ARG A 12 31.96 -5.54 6.75
CA ARG A 12 32.24 -6.93 7.09
C ARG A 12 33.35 -7.41 6.14
N ARG A 13 34.55 -6.85 6.31
CA ARG A 13 35.78 -7.43 5.78
C ARG A 13 35.85 -8.82 6.37
N ASN A 14 36.01 -9.80 5.49
CA ASN A 14 36.06 -11.21 5.83
C ASN A 14 37.28 -11.46 6.73
N VAL A 15 37.14 -11.27 8.05
CA VAL A 15 38.22 -11.42 9.05
C VAL A 15 38.66 -12.88 9.13
N PHE A 16 37.88 -13.81 8.57
CA PHE A 16 38.10 -15.24 8.67
C PHE A 16 39.35 -15.71 7.90
N ILE A 17 39.55 -15.25 6.66
CA ILE A 17 40.65 -15.72 5.80
C ILE A 17 42.03 -15.17 6.24
N PRO A 18 42.19 -13.87 6.58
CA PRO A 18 43.49 -13.32 6.99
C PRO A 18 43.93 -13.79 8.38
N THR A 19 42.97 -14.01 9.29
CA THR A 19 43.25 -14.47 10.67
C THR A 19 43.61 -15.96 10.69
N LEU A 20 42.92 -16.77 9.87
CA LEU A 20 43.26 -18.18 9.68
C LEU A 20 44.65 -18.35 9.06
N ALA A 21 45.00 -17.53 8.07
CA ALA A 21 46.33 -17.55 7.45
C ALA A 21 47.44 -17.12 8.42
N ARG A 22 47.20 -16.11 9.27
CA ARG A 22 48.17 -15.64 10.28
C ARG A 22 48.40 -16.66 11.40
N VAL A 23 47.36 -17.36 11.84
CA VAL A 23 47.46 -18.39 12.91
C VAL A 23 48.21 -19.62 12.41
N ILE A 24 47.89 -20.09 11.20
CA ILE A 24 48.60 -21.22 10.57
C ILE A 24 50.07 -20.86 10.33
N ALA A 25 50.36 -19.65 9.82
CA ALA A 25 51.73 -19.22 9.58
C ALA A 25 52.57 -19.12 10.87
N LEU A 26 52.00 -18.61 11.97
CA LEU A 26 52.73 -18.43 13.23
C LEU A 26 53.03 -19.76 13.93
N ASP A 27 52.09 -20.72 13.89
CA ASP A 27 52.23 -22.04 14.50
C ASP A 27 53.24 -22.93 13.75
N THR A 28 53.23 -22.83 12.41
CA THR A 28 54.17 -23.58 11.56
C THR A 28 55.61 -23.06 11.70
N VAL A 29 55.80 -21.73 11.85
CA VAL A 29 57.12 -21.12 12.07
C VAL A 29 57.66 -21.41 13.48
N GLY A 30 56.82 -21.37 14.52
CA GLY A 30 57.22 -21.71 15.88
C GLY A 30 57.65 -23.17 16.05
N THR A 31 56.95 -24.08 15.39
CA THR A 31 57.28 -25.52 15.41
C THR A 31 58.57 -25.82 14.65
N ALA A 32 58.82 -25.14 13.52
CA ALA A 32 60.03 -25.30 12.73
C ALA A 32 61.30 -24.78 13.44
N ILE A 33 61.24 -23.60 14.08
CA ILE A 33 62.38 -23.03 14.83
C ILE A 33 62.76 -23.92 16.01
N PHE A 34 61.78 -24.57 16.65
CA PHE A 34 62.01 -25.40 17.82
C PHE A 34 62.65 -26.77 17.48
N VAL A 35 62.20 -27.43 16.40
CA VAL A 35 62.84 -28.67 15.90
C VAL A 35 64.32 -28.43 15.60
N VAL A 36 64.66 -27.24 15.09
CA VAL A 36 66.05 -26.83 14.82
C VAL A 36 66.82 -26.55 16.12
N LEU A 37 66.25 -25.84 17.10
CA LEU A 37 66.95 -25.52 18.36
C LEU A 37 67.22 -26.77 19.22
N TRP A 38 66.28 -27.72 19.19
CA TRP A 38 66.33 -28.96 19.96
C TRP A 38 67.32 -29.97 19.36
N ALA A 39 67.39 -30.03 18.02
CA ALA A 39 68.43 -30.80 17.32
C ALA A 39 69.87 -30.30 17.60
N VAL A 40 70.04 -29.06 18.07
CA VAL A 40 71.35 -28.41 18.25
C VAL A 40 71.85 -28.44 19.70
N THR A 41 70.99 -28.65 20.71
CA THR A 41 71.35 -28.38 22.12
C THR A 41 71.45 -29.60 23.04
N ASP A 42 70.95 -30.78 22.68
CA ASP A 42 71.17 -32.09 23.37
C ASP A 42 71.06 -32.10 24.92
N VAL A 43 70.19 -31.28 25.54
CA VAL A 43 70.28 -30.94 26.99
C VAL A 43 69.12 -31.42 27.89
N VAL A 44 68.11 -32.15 27.38
CA VAL A 44 66.93 -32.49 28.22
C VAL A 44 66.54 -33.97 28.17
N GLY A 45 66.56 -34.64 29.33
CA GLY A 45 66.01 -35.99 29.48
C GLY A 45 64.49 -36.06 29.32
N VAL A 46 64.01 -37.04 28.56
CA VAL A 46 62.59 -37.24 28.17
C VAL A 46 61.60 -37.21 29.35
N GLY A 47 62.01 -37.70 30.52
CA GLY A 47 61.16 -37.72 31.72
C GLY A 47 60.82 -36.32 32.28
N LEU A 48 61.76 -35.37 32.23
CA LEU A 48 61.54 -34.00 32.72
C LEU A 48 60.58 -33.24 31.80
N ALA A 49 60.70 -33.44 30.49
CA ALA A 49 59.84 -32.84 29.47
C ALA A 49 58.37 -33.30 29.62
N LEU A 50 58.17 -34.60 29.87
CA LEU A 50 56.84 -35.15 30.14
C LEU A 50 56.24 -34.61 31.45
N GLY A 51 57.03 -34.50 32.52
CA GLY A 51 56.59 -33.97 33.81
C GLY A 51 56.15 -32.50 33.74
N LEU A 52 56.94 -31.63 33.09
CA LEU A 52 56.60 -30.20 32.94
C LEU A 52 55.39 -30.00 32.02
N THR A 53 55.23 -30.83 30.99
CA THR A 53 54.06 -30.80 30.09
C THR A 53 52.79 -31.18 30.84
N ALA A 54 52.84 -32.19 31.72
CA ALA A 54 51.72 -32.58 32.56
C ALA A 54 51.33 -31.47 33.57
N ALA A 55 52.31 -30.85 34.23
CA ALA A 55 52.09 -29.75 35.17
C ALA A 55 51.41 -28.54 34.49
N ARG A 56 51.83 -28.21 33.27
CA ARG A 56 51.22 -27.18 32.44
C ARG A 56 49.77 -27.49 32.09
N VAL A 57 49.48 -28.72 31.64
CA VAL A 57 48.10 -29.14 31.34
C VAL A 57 47.21 -28.97 32.58
N GLY A 58 47.74 -29.30 33.77
CA GLY A 58 47.06 -29.08 35.04
C GLY A 58 46.74 -27.60 35.32
N VAL A 59 47.73 -26.70 35.20
CA VAL A 59 47.53 -25.24 35.40
C VAL A 59 46.52 -24.68 34.39
N TRP A 60 46.58 -25.14 33.15
CA TRP A 60 45.70 -24.69 32.09
C TRP A 60 44.24 -25.12 32.32
N ILE A 61 44.01 -26.36 32.75
CA ILE A 61 42.68 -26.85 33.13
C ILE A 61 42.11 -26.03 34.30
N ALA A 62 42.95 -25.68 35.28
CA ALA A 62 42.54 -24.83 36.40
C ALA A 62 42.14 -23.42 35.96
N HIS A 63 42.91 -22.81 35.04
CA HIS A 63 42.62 -21.48 34.52
C HIS A 63 41.36 -21.44 33.65
N LEU A 64 41.15 -22.45 32.79
CA LEU A 64 39.94 -22.57 31.97
C LEU A 64 38.68 -22.72 32.83
N ARG A 65 38.76 -23.48 33.94
CA ARG A 65 37.67 -23.61 34.91
C ARG A 65 37.32 -22.27 35.56
N ALA A 66 38.30 -21.43 35.89
CA ALA A 66 38.05 -20.12 36.46
C ALA A 66 37.38 -19.16 35.46
N LEU A 67 37.83 -19.18 34.20
CA LEU A 67 37.33 -18.32 33.13
C LEU A 67 35.89 -18.65 32.70
N LEU A 68 35.52 -19.94 32.81
CA LEU A 68 34.17 -20.44 32.52
C LEU A 68 33.20 -20.41 33.73
N GLY A 69 33.65 -19.91 34.87
CA GLY A 69 32.82 -19.76 36.07
C GLY A 69 31.49 -19.02 35.84
N PRO A 70 31.49 -17.84 35.17
CA PRO A 70 30.26 -17.08 34.91
C PRO A 70 29.26 -17.84 34.02
N VAL A 71 29.74 -18.53 32.99
CA VAL A 71 28.91 -19.35 32.08
C VAL A 71 28.24 -20.51 32.83
N ARG A 72 28.98 -21.13 33.75
CA ARG A 72 28.45 -22.20 34.62
C ARG A 72 27.44 -21.68 35.63
N ALA A 73 27.67 -20.47 36.18
CA ALA A 73 26.75 -19.83 37.11
C ALA A 73 25.42 -19.47 36.45
N TRP A 74 25.46 -18.88 35.24
CA TRP A 74 24.26 -18.64 34.42
C TRP A 74 23.49 -19.94 34.15
N ARG A 75 24.19 -20.99 33.69
CA ARG A 75 23.55 -22.27 33.34
C ARG A 75 22.90 -22.99 34.53
N LEU A 76 23.40 -22.76 35.74
CA LEU A 76 22.82 -23.30 36.98
C LEU A 76 21.64 -22.46 37.50
N ALA A 77 21.63 -21.16 37.23
CA ALA A 77 20.56 -20.25 37.63
C ALA A 77 19.39 -20.22 36.62
N GLY A 78 19.63 -20.59 35.36
CA GLY A 78 18.62 -20.62 34.30
C GLY A 78 18.06 -19.22 33.99
N ASP A 79 16.75 -19.14 33.81
CA ASP A 79 16.06 -17.89 33.46
C ASP A 79 16.03 -16.87 34.60
N ASP A 80 16.32 -17.26 35.84
CA ASP A 80 16.32 -16.35 37.00
C ASP A 80 17.61 -15.50 37.11
N ALA A 81 18.57 -15.67 36.20
CA ALA A 81 19.81 -14.89 36.17
C ALA A 81 19.54 -13.42 35.75
N GLY A 82 20.10 -12.46 36.49
CA GLY A 82 19.98 -11.03 36.18
C GLY A 82 20.77 -10.62 34.93
N ASP A 83 20.31 -9.60 34.21
CA ASP A 83 20.85 -9.20 32.89
C ASP A 83 22.36 -8.90 32.89
N THR A 84 22.91 -8.40 34.01
CA THR A 84 24.35 -8.18 34.17
C THR A 84 25.14 -9.49 34.19
N GLN A 85 24.61 -10.55 34.79
CA GLN A 85 25.23 -11.88 34.84
C GLN A 85 25.18 -12.58 33.48
N VAL A 86 24.08 -12.41 32.75
CA VAL A 86 23.89 -12.94 31.39
C VAL A 86 24.87 -12.26 30.41
N LEU A 87 25.02 -10.93 30.51
CA LEU A 87 25.99 -10.17 29.70
C LEU A 87 27.45 -10.49 30.09
N GLU A 88 27.73 -10.76 31.36
CA GLU A 88 29.07 -11.21 31.77
C GLU A 88 29.42 -12.61 31.24
N ALA A 89 28.44 -13.51 31.17
CA ALA A 89 28.60 -14.82 30.55
C ALA A 89 28.90 -14.72 29.04
N ASP A 90 28.20 -13.84 28.31
CA ASP A 90 28.47 -13.59 26.89
C ASP A 90 29.87 -12.99 26.67
N ARG A 91 30.25 -11.98 27.46
CA ARG A 91 31.60 -11.39 27.41
C ARG A 91 32.70 -12.41 27.75
N ALA A 92 32.45 -13.34 28.68
CA ALA A 92 33.41 -14.39 29.00
C ALA A 92 33.63 -15.36 27.83
N LEU A 93 32.55 -15.75 27.14
CA LEU A 93 32.58 -16.59 25.94
C LEU A 93 33.27 -15.90 24.75
N ASP A 94 33.12 -14.58 24.61
CA ASP A 94 33.77 -13.83 23.53
C ASP A 94 35.28 -13.61 23.74
N ARG A 95 35.74 -13.52 25.00
CA ARG A 95 37.16 -13.33 25.34
C ARG A 95 37.99 -14.62 25.22
N LEU A 96 37.35 -15.79 25.33
CA LEU A 96 37.99 -17.11 25.37
C LEU A 96 38.94 -17.39 24.20
N PRO A 97 38.53 -17.20 22.92
CA PRO A 97 39.42 -17.46 21.78
C PRO A 97 40.65 -16.55 21.75
N ARG A 98 40.53 -15.29 22.23
CA ARG A 98 41.61 -14.29 22.20
C ARG A 98 42.64 -14.51 23.31
N LEU A 99 42.23 -15.04 24.45
CA LEU A 99 43.12 -15.37 25.58
C LEU A 99 43.83 -16.72 25.41
N PHE A 100 43.18 -17.66 24.71
CA PHE A 100 43.69 -19.03 24.53
C PHE A 100 45.03 -19.07 23.80
N LEU A 101 45.14 -18.36 22.68
CA LEU A 101 46.31 -18.42 21.81
C LEU A 101 47.62 -17.92 22.48
N PRO A 102 47.67 -16.74 23.11
CA PRO A 102 48.88 -16.29 23.79
C PRO A 102 49.21 -17.09 25.05
N ALA A 103 48.22 -17.55 25.82
CA ALA A 103 48.46 -18.38 27.01
C ALA A 103 49.05 -19.76 26.65
N TYR A 104 48.59 -20.35 25.55
CA TYR A 104 49.13 -21.61 25.03
C TYR A 104 50.60 -21.49 24.59
N LEU A 105 50.96 -20.36 23.98
CA LEU A 105 52.33 -20.03 23.58
C LEU A 105 53.24 -19.76 24.78
N ILE A 106 52.81 -18.95 25.75
CA ILE A 106 53.59 -18.65 26.97
C ILE A 106 53.83 -19.90 27.79
N GLY A 107 52.86 -20.82 27.87
CA GLY A 107 53.01 -22.10 28.55
C GLY A 107 54.08 -23.00 27.91
N TRP A 108 54.29 -22.91 26.60
CA TRP A 108 55.39 -23.62 25.94
C TRP A 108 56.72 -22.97 26.30
N VAL A 109 56.81 -21.63 26.20
CA VAL A 109 58.03 -20.87 26.54
C VAL A 109 58.47 -21.10 27.99
N ALA A 110 57.55 -21.17 28.95
CA ALA A 110 57.86 -21.40 30.36
C ALA A 110 58.36 -22.82 30.66
N VAL A 111 57.75 -23.84 30.05
CA VAL A 111 58.19 -25.24 30.16
C VAL A 111 59.61 -25.40 29.59
N PHE A 112 59.89 -24.73 28.47
CA PHE A 112 61.21 -24.78 27.84
C PHE A 112 62.28 -23.98 28.58
N GLY A 113 61.94 -22.78 29.08
CA GLY A 113 62.87 -21.96 29.87
C GLY A 113 63.26 -22.60 31.20
N LEU A 114 62.31 -23.25 31.87
CA LEU A 114 62.56 -23.91 33.16
C LEU A 114 63.32 -25.24 32.99
N GLY A 115 63.06 -25.99 31.91
CA GLY A 115 63.78 -27.21 31.57
C GLY A 115 65.26 -26.98 31.25
N ALA A 116 65.59 -25.85 30.61
CA ALA A 116 66.96 -25.44 30.31
C ALA A 116 67.75 -24.98 31.56
N LEU A 117 67.06 -24.51 32.61
CA LEU A 117 67.66 -24.00 33.85
C LEU A 117 67.97 -25.09 34.88
N LEU A 118 67.36 -26.27 34.77
CA LEU A 118 67.34 -27.30 35.82
C LEU A 118 68.25 -28.51 35.59
N ASN A 119 69.01 -28.59 34.49
CA ASN A 119 69.76 -29.81 34.16
C ASN A 119 71.26 -29.58 33.92
N GLY A 120 72.09 -30.42 34.53
CA GLY A 120 73.54 -30.40 34.42
C GLY A 120 74.13 -31.80 34.51
N SER A 121 74.32 -32.45 33.35
CA SER A 121 75.38 -33.44 33.06
C SER A 121 75.26 -33.93 31.62
N THR A 122 76.41 -34.14 30.96
CA THR A 122 76.57 -34.54 29.55
C THR A 122 76.84 -36.05 29.41
N GLU A 123 75.93 -36.80 28.78
CA GLU A 123 76.22 -38.08 28.11
C GLU A 123 75.79 -37.97 26.64
N ALA A 124 76.61 -38.48 25.72
CA ALA A 124 76.43 -38.31 24.27
C ALA A 124 75.38 -39.29 23.74
N ILE A 125 74.22 -38.76 23.36
CA ILE A 125 73.11 -39.49 22.75
C ILE A 125 73.30 -39.49 21.21
N GLY A 126 73.01 -40.61 20.56
CA GLY A 126 73.13 -40.72 19.10
C GLY A 126 72.07 -39.89 18.38
N HIS A 127 72.39 -39.31 17.21
CA HIS A 127 71.50 -38.38 16.48
C HIS A 127 70.12 -38.97 16.12
N ALA A 128 69.98 -40.30 16.13
CA ALA A 128 68.72 -41.02 15.91
C ALA A 128 67.80 -41.04 17.15
N GLU A 129 68.35 -41.09 18.36
CA GLU A 129 67.61 -41.06 19.63
C GLU A 129 67.08 -39.63 19.91
N LEU A 130 67.87 -38.63 19.47
CA LEU A 130 67.45 -37.25 19.30
C LEU A 130 66.26 -37.17 18.31
N LEU A 131 66.36 -37.62 17.07
CA LEU A 131 65.20 -37.53 16.16
C LEU A 131 63.92 -38.27 16.64
N ALA A 132 64.06 -39.39 17.34
CA ALA A 132 62.94 -40.17 17.88
C ALA A 132 62.23 -39.50 19.06
N SER A 133 62.97 -38.88 19.99
CA SER A 133 62.37 -38.16 21.11
C SER A 133 61.73 -36.82 20.67
N GLY A 134 62.21 -36.22 19.58
CA GLY A 134 61.66 -35.00 18.98
C GLY A 134 60.30 -35.23 18.31
N LEU A 135 60.15 -36.35 17.60
CA LEU A 135 58.89 -36.73 16.95
C LEU A 135 57.84 -37.24 17.96
N SER A 136 58.27 -37.82 19.08
CA SER A 136 57.40 -38.22 20.19
C SER A 136 56.85 -37.01 20.96
N ALA A 137 57.66 -35.98 21.17
CA ALA A 137 57.22 -34.70 21.72
C ALA A 137 56.26 -33.97 20.77
N LEU A 138 56.51 -34.04 19.44
CA LEU A 138 55.62 -33.51 18.42
C LEU A 138 54.26 -34.24 18.41
N ALA A 139 54.24 -35.57 18.59
CA ALA A 139 53.00 -36.34 18.71
C ALA A 139 52.17 -35.97 19.95
N LEU A 140 52.82 -35.63 21.07
CA LEU A 140 52.14 -35.18 22.29
C LEU A 140 51.52 -33.78 22.13
N VAL A 141 52.23 -32.87 21.45
CA VAL A 141 51.73 -31.55 21.04
C VAL A 141 50.52 -31.70 20.11
N MET A 142 50.53 -32.69 19.22
CA MET A 142 49.47 -32.96 18.24
C MET A 142 48.28 -33.77 18.78
N MET A 143 48.44 -34.50 19.90
CA MET A 143 47.35 -35.19 20.62
C MET A 143 46.50 -34.26 21.48
N THR A 144 47.05 -33.12 21.90
CA THR A 144 46.37 -32.16 22.77
C THR A 144 45.08 -31.59 22.16
N PRO A 145 45.01 -31.21 20.86
CA PRO A 145 43.77 -30.81 20.18
C PRO A 145 42.71 -31.91 20.10
N ILE A 146 43.12 -33.18 20.04
CA ILE A 146 42.23 -34.35 19.86
C ILE A 146 41.47 -34.66 21.15
N LEU A 147 42.12 -34.55 22.32
CA LEU A 147 41.49 -34.74 23.62
C LEU A 147 40.63 -33.53 24.05
N LEU A 148 40.98 -32.33 23.59
CA LEU A 148 40.26 -31.09 23.94
C LEU A 148 39.10 -30.73 23.01
N GLY A 149 39.09 -31.19 21.76
CA GLY A 149 38.01 -30.93 20.80
C GLY A 149 36.60 -31.30 21.29
N PRO A 150 36.39 -32.48 21.91
CA PRO A 150 35.10 -32.86 22.49
C PRO A 150 34.69 -31.99 23.70
N LEU A 151 35.65 -31.59 24.53
CA LEU A 151 35.44 -30.65 25.64
C LEU A 151 35.02 -29.28 25.11
N PHE A 152 35.62 -28.78 24.03
CA PHE A 152 35.22 -27.53 23.38
C PHE A 152 33.81 -27.60 22.75
N ARG A 153 33.41 -28.76 22.22
CA ARG A 153 32.07 -28.98 21.63
C ARG A 153 30.95 -28.89 22.67
N VAL A 154 31.08 -29.60 23.79
CA VAL A 154 30.03 -29.68 24.83
C VAL A 154 30.01 -28.44 25.74
N SER A 155 31.12 -27.70 25.83
CA SER A 155 31.24 -26.59 26.79
C SER A 155 30.94 -25.19 26.23
N LEU A 156 30.94 -25.00 24.89
CA LEU A 156 30.98 -23.64 24.31
C LEU A 156 30.04 -23.37 23.14
N LEU A 157 29.61 -24.38 22.36
CA LEU A 157 28.72 -24.13 21.21
C LEU A 157 27.24 -24.10 21.61
N ASP A 158 26.76 -25.10 22.35
CA ASP A 158 25.34 -25.15 22.76
C ASP A 158 24.96 -24.01 23.73
N PRO A 159 25.76 -23.69 24.77
CA PRO A 159 25.41 -22.60 25.69
C PRO A 159 25.41 -21.22 25.01
N ARG A 160 26.17 -21.00 23.94
CA ARG A 160 26.27 -19.69 23.26
C ARG A 160 25.08 -19.46 22.31
N LEU A 161 24.49 -20.52 21.78
CA LEU A 161 23.25 -20.45 21.00
C LEU A 161 22.06 -20.22 21.92
N GLU A 162 21.95 -20.99 23.01
CA GLU A 162 20.92 -20.79 24.06
C GLU A 162 20.99 -19.38 24.67
N LEU A 163 22.19 -18.91 25.03
CA LEU A 163 22.39 -17.56 25.58
C LEU A 163 22.05 -16.45 24.57
N GLY A 164 22.30 -16.68 23.28
CA GLY A 164 21.97 -15.75 22.20
C GLY A 164 20.46 -15.58 21.99
N GLU A 165 19.68 -16.65 22.19
CA GLU A 165 18.21 -16.60 22.18
C GLU A 165 17.68 -15.85 23.41
N VAL A 166 18.18 -16.15 24.61
CA VAL A 166 17.80 -15.46 25.86
C VAL A 166 18.11 -13.96 25.82
N LEU A 167 19.24 -13.54 25.24
CA LEU A 167 19.59 -12.12 25.10
C LEU A 167 18.66 -11.38 24.13
N LEU A 168 18.26 -12.04 23.03
CA LEU A 168 17.33 -11.48 22.04
C LEU A 168 15.91 -11.37 22.58
N GLU A 169 15.43 -12.37 23.32
CA GLU A 169 14.12 -12.32 23.99
C GLU A 169 14.04 -11.19 25.02
N ARG A 170 15.16 -10.83 25.65
CA ARG A 170 15.25 -9.70 26.60
C ARG A 170 15.58 -8.34 25.96
N GLY A 171 15.63 -8.26 24.63
CA GLY A 171 15.87 -7.00 23.90
C GLY A 171 17.29 -6.42 24.06
N LEU A 172 18.26 -7.25 24.46
CA LEU A 172 19.67 -6.87 24.62
C LEU A 172 20.46 -7.28 23.37
N ASP A 173 21.29 -6.39 22.84
CA ASP A 173 21.97 -6.58 21.55
C ASP A 173 23.16 -7.57 21.67
N GLY A 174 22.88 -8.85 21.46
CA GLY A 174 23.86 -9.93 21.51
C GLY A 174 24.72 -10.01 20.24
N SER A 175 26.05 -10.02 20.40
CA SER A 175 26.96 -10.11 19.25
C SER A 175 26.92 -11.49 18.56
N ARG A 176 26.23 -11.60 17.42
CA ARG A 176 26.17 -12.86 16.64
C ARG A 176 27.41 -13.10 15.77
N SER A 177 27.98 -14.32 15.81
CA SER A 177 28.32 -15.21 14.66
C SER A 177 29.40 -16.27 15.02
N PRO A 178 29.59 -17.40 14.28
CA PRO A 178 28.98 -17.77 12.99
C PRO A 178 28.41 -19.20 12.84
N SER A 179 27.58 -19.32 11.80
CA SER A 179 27.15 -20.49 11.03
C SER A 179 28.30 -21.15 10.23
N SER A 180 28.06 -22.34 9.64
CA SER A 180 28.96 -23.16 8.79
C SER A 180 30.32 -23.63 9.35
N VAL A 181 30.73 -23.18 10.54
CA VAL A 181 32.00 -23.57 11.19
C VAL A 181 32.02 -25.05 11.61
N GLY A 182 30.87 -25.63 11.95
CA GLY A 182 30.76 -27.04 12.38
C GLY A 182 31.21 -28.06 11.32
N GLY A 183 30.95 -27.79 10.04
CA GLY A 183 31.38 -28.65 8.92
C GLY A 183 32.87 -28.57 8.64
N SER A 184 33.49 -27.38 8.80
CA SER A 184 34.93 -27.19 8.59
C SER A 184 35.81 -27.90 9.63
N ALA A 185 35.26 -28.16 10.82
CA ALA A 185 35.96 -28.85 11.92
C ALA A 185 36.07 -30.37 11.71
N MET A 186 35.07 -30.99 11.07
CA MET A 186 35.04 -32.44 10.82
C MET A 186 35.98 -32.83 9.66
N ALA A 187 36.05 -31.99 8.63
CA ALA A 187 37.04 -32.13 7.55
C ALA A 187 38.49 -31.93 8.04
N ARG A 188 38.71 -31.01 9.00
CA ARG A 188 40.02 -30.85 9.68
C ARG A 188 40.37 -32.07 10.55
N ALA A 189 39.40 -32.66 11.24
CA ALA A 189 39.62 -33.85 12.07
C ALA A 189 39.98 -35.09 11.24
N VAL A 190 39.30 -35.34 10.11
CA VAL A 190 39.57 -36.51 9.24
C VAL A 190 40.92 -36.37 8.53
N THR A 191 41.24 -35.18 8.02
CA THR A 191 42.52 -34.92 7.34
C THR A 191 43.70 -35.04 8.31
N LEU A 192 43.52 -34.61 9.57
CA LEU A 192 44.51 -34.75 10.63
C LEU A 192 44.71 -36.22 11.04
N VAL A 193 43.64 -37.00 11.19
CA VAL A 193 43.70 -38.42 11.58
C VAL A 193 44.39 -39.27 10.50
N VAL A 194 44.11 -39.01 9.23
CA VAL A 194 44.71 -39.73 8.10
C VAL A 194 46.18 -39.36 7.89
N GLY A 195 46.55 -38.09 8.05
CA GLY A 195 47.96 -37.67 8.08
C GLY A 195 48.75 -38.30 9.22
N THR A 196 48.09 -38.52 10.37
CA THR A 196 48.70 -39.15 11.55
C THR A 196 48.95 -40.65 11.35
N ILE A 197 47.98 -41.39 10.80
CA ILE A 197 48.11 -42.85 10.60
C ILE A 197 49.18 -43.18 9.55
N LEU A 198 49.26 -42.41 8.47
CA LEU A 198 50.23 -42.63 7.39
C LEU A 198 51.65 -42.20 7.79
N GLY A 199 51.81 -41.15 8.61
CA GLY A 199 53.12 -40.73 9.14
C GLY A 199 53.68 -41.69 10.20
N VAL A 200 52.83 -42.19 11.11
CA VAL A 200 53.23 -43.09 12.20
C VAL A 200 53.59 -44.50 11.69
N GLY A 201 52.84 -45.03 10.71
CA GLY A 201 53.16 -46.33 10.10
C GLY A 201 54.40 -46.27 9.21
N GLY A 202 54.56 -45.18 8.45
CA GLY A 202 55.68 -44.81 7.58
C GLY A 202 57.05 -44.93 8.23
N PHE A 203 57.25 -44.05 9.20
CA PHE A 203 58.58 -43.74 9.68
C PHE A 203 58.92 -44.50 10.95
N GLY A 204 57.93 -44.94 11.74
CA GLY A 204 58.15 -45.87 12.85
C GLY A 204 58.67 -47.23 12.41
N GLY A 205 58.24 -47.71 11.23
CA GLY A 205 58.74 -48.93 10.59
C GLY A 205 60.18 -48.77 10.09
N LEU A 206 60.48 -47.66 9.38
CA LEU A 206 61.82 -47.32 8.89
C LEU A 206 62.84 -47.13 10.01
N ALA A 207 62.47 -46.41 11.07
CA ALA A 207 63.35 -46.13 12.20
C ALA A 207 63.63 -47.38 13.04
N ARG A 208 62.62 -48.25 13.25
CA ARG A 208 62.82 -49.53 13.95
C ARG A 208 63.65 -50.50 13.11
N ALA A 209 63.46 -50.51 11.80
CA ALA A 209 64.25 -51.27 10.84
C ALA A 209 65.74 -50.85 10.86
N GLN A 210 66.02 -49.55 10.82
CA GLN A 210 67.39 -49.04 10.92
C GLN A 210 68.00 -49.25 12.31
N ALA A 211 67.26 -48.99 13.39
CA ALA A 211 67.74 -49.22 14.75
C ALA A 211 68.03 -50.70 15.05
N LEU A 212 67.24 -51.64 14.49
CA LEU A 212 67.56 -53.08 14.57
C LEU A 212 68.83 -53.42 13.79
N ARG A 213 69.06 -52.77 12.64
CA ARG A 213 70.28 -52.92 11.84
C ARG A 213 71.51 -52.44 12.62
N ASP A 214 71.42 -51.26 13.22
CA ASP A 214 72.51 -50.63 13.99
C ASP A 214 72.76 -51.34 15.33
N ALA A 215 71.72 -51.86 15.99
CA ALA A 215 71.84 -52.66 17.20
C ALA A 215 72.51 -54.01 16.95
N GLU A 216 72.14 -54.70 15.85
CA GLU A 216 72.80 -55.95 15.44
C GLU A 216 74.28 -55.68 15.11
N LEU A 217 74.59 -54.56 14.44
CA LEU A 217 75.96 -54.13 14.14
C LEU A 217 76.81 -53.90 15.40
N ASN A 218 76.28 -53.17 16.39
CA ASN A 218 77.00 -52.87 17.64
C ASN A 218 77.18 -54.10 18.54
N GLU A 219 76.22 -55.03 18.55
CA GLU A 219 76.34 -56.28 19.31
C GLU A 219 77.48 -57.16 18.77
N GLN A 220 77.72 -57.17 17.46
CA GLN A 220 78.83 -57.93 16.88
C GLN A 220 80.20 -57.29 17.20
N LEU A 221 80.28 -55.95 17.23
CA LEU A 221 81.47 -55.23 17.68
C LEU A 221 81.85 -55.61 19.12
N ARG A 222 80.85 -55.61 20.01
CA ARG A 222 81.01 -55.98 21.40
C ARG A 222 81.46 -57.44 21.56
N ARG A 223 81.00 -58.35 20.69
CA ARG A 223 81.46 -59.76 20.69
C ARG A 223 82.90 -59.92 20.24
N ALA A 224 83.35 -59.14 19.26
CA ALA A 224 84.75 -59.11 18.84
C ALA A 224 85.66 -58.62 19.98
N GLU A 225 85.30 -57.50 20.63
CA GLU A 225 86.04 -56.93 21.76
C GLU A 225 86.06 -57.85 23.00
N LEU A 226 84.91 -58.41 23.38
CA LEU A 226 84.84 -59.34 24.52
C LEU A 226 85.61 -60.65 24.25
N SER A 227 85.66 -61.10 23.00
CA SER A 227 86.49 -62.24 22.61
C SER A 227 87.97 -61.90 22.73
N ALA A 228 88.38 -60.70 22.31
CA ALA A 228 89.75 -60.22 22.45
C ALA A 228 90.19 -60.11 23.92
N LEU A 229 89.36 -59.49 24.76
CA LEU A 229 89.61 -59.37 26.20
C LEU A 229 89.65 -60.73 26.93
N ARG A 230 88.82 -61.70 26.51
CA ARG A 230 88.86 -63.07 27.06
C ARG A 230 90.16 -63.79 26.75
N ILE A 231 90.69 -63.60 25.54
CA ILE A 231 91.96 -64.18 25.12
C ILE A 231 93.10 -63.54 25.93
N GLU A 232 93.10 -62.22 26.07
CA GLU A 232 94.10 -61.47 26.86
C GLU A 232 94.09 -61.85 28.35
N ALA A 233 92.90 -62.10 28.92
CA ALA A 233 92.74 -62.57 30.30
C ALA A 233 93.06 -64.06 30.52
N GLY A 234 93.52 -64.79 29.49
CA GLY A 234 93.95 -66.19 29.59
C GLY A 234 92.82 -67.23 29.61
N LEU A 235 91.60 -66.87 29.19
CA LEU A 235 90.42 -67.75 29.19
C LEU A 235 90.30 -68.63 27.91
N GLY A 236 91.21 -68.47 26.95
CA GLY A 236 91.57 -69.48 25.94
C GLY A 236 90.61 -69.76 24.76
N GLN A 237 89.38 -69.22 24.73
CA GLN A 237 88.45 -69.42 23.60
C GLN A 237 87.69 -68.14 23.22
N ALA A 238 87.54 -67.89 21.91
CA ALA A 238 86.71 -66.83 21.35
C ALA A 238 85.21 -67.17 21.48
N LEU A 239 84.34 -66.16 21.44
CA LEU A 239 82.89 -66.36 21.41
C LEU A 239 82.45 -66.98 20.07
N ASP A 240 81.37 -67.76 20.08
CA ASP A 240 80.80 -68.35 18.86
C ASP A 240 80.49 -67.27 17.81
N GLY A 241 80.91 -67.52 16.57
CA GLY A 241 80.77 -66.59 15.45
C GLY A 241 81.90 -65.56 15.31
N VAL A 242 82.92 -65.61 16.18
CA VAL A 242 84.12 -64.76 16.10
C VAL A 242 85.33 -65.61 15.69
N ALA A 243 85.96 -65.26 14.57
CA ALA A 243 87.15 -65.93 14.07
C ALA A 243 88.43 -65.31 14.66
N LEU A 244 89.41 -66.14 15.05
CA LEU A 244 90.73 -65.68 15.47
C LEU A 244 91.69 -65.77 14.29
N VAL A 245 92.20 -64.62 13.86
CA VAL A 245 92.89 -64.47 12.58
C VAL A 245 94.25 -63.78 12.82
N GLY A 246 95.29 -64.17 12.06
CA GLY A 246 96.58 -63.49 12.10
C GLY A 246 96.54 -62.13 11.36
N PRO A 247 97.52 -61.23 11.59
CA PRO A 247 97.52 -59.90 10.97
C PRO A 247 97.54 -59.95 9.42
N ASP A 248 98.14 -60.98 8.83
CA ASP A 248 98.18 -61.16 7.36
C ASP A 248 96.86 -61.69 6.76
N GLU A 249 95.96 -62.21 7.59
CA GLU A 249 94.68 -62.83 7.19
C GLU A 249 93.46 -61.93 7.52
N LEU A 250 93.69 -60.72 8.05
CA LEU A 250 92.63 -59.73 8.28
C LEU A 250 91.87 -59.40 6.99
N PRO A 251 90.53 -59.31 7.02
CA PRO A 251 89.73 -58.88 5.88
C PRO A 251 90.23 -57.54 5.32
N GLU A 252 90.33 -57.42 3.99
CA GLU A 252 90.85 -56.22 3.29
C GLU A 252 90.22 -54.93 3.83
N LEU A 253 88.93 -54.98 4.13
CA LEU A 253 88.15 -53.85 4.64
C LEU A 253 88.67 -53.28 5.98
N VAL A 254 89.17 -54.15 6.86
CA VAL A 254 89.76 -53.76 8.16
C VAL A 254 91.23 -53.37 7.98
N ARG A 255 91.92 -53.99 7.03
CA ARG A 255 93.33 -53.71 6.70
C ARG A 255 93.53 -52.29 6.17
N ASP A 256 92.56 -51.78 5.41
CA ASP A 256 92.61 -50.42 4.87
C ASP A 256 92.41 -49.33 5.95
N GLU A 257 91.81 -49.67 7.09
CA GLU A 257 91.61 -48.74 8.23
C GLU A 257 92.68 -48.83 9.32
N LEU A 258 93.67 -49.72 9.17
CA LEU A 258 94.81 -49.84 10.08
C LEU A 258 95.80 -48.69 9.90
N GLU A 259 95.77 -47.70 10.81
CA GLU A 259 96.76 -46.62 10.86
C GLU A 259 98.12 -47.14 11.39
N PRO A 260 99.26 -46.82 10.72
CA PRO A 260 100.59 -47.24 11.18
C PRO A 260 100.91 -46.68 12.57
N GLY A 261 100.94 -47.55 13.60
CA GLY A 261 101.26 -47.19 14.98
C GLY A 261 100.07 -47.16 15.96
N ASN A 262 98.84 -47.49 15.52
CA ASN A 262 97.65 -47.57 16.38
C ASN A 262 97.06 -49.01 16.41
N GLU A 263 97.92 -50.02 16.58
CA GLU A 263 97.55 -51.45 16.55
C GLU A 263 96.84 -51.94 17.83
N ALA A 264 96.56 -51.04 18.79
CA ALA A 264 95.99 -51.37 20.09
C ALA A 264 94.48 -51.07 20.22
N ALA A 265 93.84 -50.55 19.17
CA ALA A 265 92.42 -50.22 19.17
C ALA A 265 91.59 -51.21 18.34
N PRO A 266 90.35 -51.54 18.76
CA PRO A 266 89.41 -52.27 17.91
C PRO A 266 89.01 -51.40 16.72
N ILE A 267 88.86 -52.03 15.55
CA ILE A 267 88.58 -51.39 14.26
C ILE A 267 87.24 -51.92 13.73
N PHE A 268 86.47 -51.02 13.14
CA PHE A 268 85.16 -51.31 12.57
C PHE A 268 85.06 -50.76 11.17
N ALA A 269 84.89 -51.68 10.20
CA ALA A 269 84.74 -51.32 8.82
C ALA A 269 83.40 -51.84 8.26
N TYR A 270 82.72 -51.01 7.47
CA TYR A 270 81.44 -51.35 6.85
C TYR A 270 81.48 -51.19 5.33
N ASP A 271 81.21 -52.28 4.60
CA ASP A 271 81.09 -52.26 3.14
C ASP A 271 79.62 -52.15 2.74
N SER A 272 79.23 -50.95 2.29
CA SER A 272 77.88 -50.65 1.82
C SER A 272 77.49 -51.40 0.52
N ALA A 273 78.46 -51.78 -0.32
CA ALA A 273 78.23 -52.47 -1.59
C ALA A 273 78.07 -53.98 -1.41
N ARG A 274 78.89 -54.59 -0.54
CA ARG A 274 78.81 -56.04 -0.22
C ARG A 274 77.89 -56.35 0.95
N ARG A 275 77.35 -55.32 1.62
CA ARG A 275 76.48 -55.42 2.81
C ARG A 275 77.12 -56.29 3.89
N LEU A 276 78.41 -56.06 4.11
CA LEU A 276 79.22 -56.82 5.04
C LEU A 276 79.75 -55.85 6.09
N ALA A 277 79.43 -56.11 7.35
CA ALA A 277 80.01 -55.41 8.48
C ALA A 277 81.04 -56.28 9.15
N VAL A 278 82.23 -55.72 9.36
CA VAL A 278 83.36 -56.45 9.93
C VAL A 278 83.90 -55.66 11.11
N ALA A 279 83.94 -56.31 12.28
CA ALA A 279 84.56 -55.77 13.48
C ALA A 279 85.77 -56.61 13.86
N ALA A 280 86.90 -55.98 14.17
CA ALA A 280 88.13 -56.66 14.56
C ALA A 280 88.75 -56.04 15.82
N ALA A 281 89.16 -56.87 16.78
CA ALA A 281 89.81 -56.42 18.01
C ALA A 281 91.13 -57.18 18.27
N PRO A 282 92.22 -56.52 18.69
CA PRO A 282 93.52 -57.16 18.91
C PRO A 282 93.52 -57.98 20.21
N THR A 283 94.03 -59.22 20.18
CA THR A 283 93.94 -60.18 21.31
C THR A 283 95.17 -60.21 22.23
N GLY A 284 96.09 -59.24 22.10
CA GLY A 284 97.29 -59.10 22.95
C GLY A 284 98.42 -60.12 22.71
N ASP A 285 98.14 -61.22 22.02
CA ASP A 285 99.05 -62.31 21.64
C ASP A 285 99.50 -62.25 20.16
N GLY A 286 99.22 -61.14 19.48
CA GLY A 286 99.54 -60.91 18.06
C GLY A 286 98.48 -61.38 17.06
N ARG A 287 97.30 -61.82 17.53
CA ARG A 287 96.14 -62.17 16.68
C ARG A 287 95.01 -61.12 16.80
N TRP A 288 93.99 -61.24 15.94
CA TRP A 288 92.79 -60.40 15.93
C TRP A 288 91.53 -61.26 16.01
N ALA A 289 90.57 -60.85 16.84
CA ALA A 289 89.24 -61.43 16.93
C ALA A 289 88.30 -60.70 15.97
N VAL A 290 87.82 -61.39 14.93
CA VAL A 290 87.02 -60.81 13.83
C VAL A 290 85.60 -61.37 13.85
N ALA A 291 84.59 -60.49 13.85
CA ALA A 291 83.17 -60.82 13.74
C ALA A 291 82.58 -60.22 12.46
N GLU A 292 81.84 -61.02 11.67
CA GLU A 292 81.20 -60.60 10.41
C GLU A 292 79.67 -60.76 10.45
N ALA A 293 78.93 -59.81 9.85
CA ALA A 293 77.47 -59.89 9.72
C ALA A 293 76.94 -59.41 8.35
N ARG A 294 75.88 -60.06 7.86
CA ARG A 294 75.08 -59.67 6.68
C ARG A 294 73.63 -59.38 7.10
N PRO A 295 73.07 -58.18 6.84
CA PRO A 295 71.71 -57.83 7.24
C PRO A 295 70.61 -58.49 6.36
N ASP A 296 69.48 -58.85 6.98
CA ASP A 296 68.38 -59.70 6.45
C ASP A 296 67.44 -59.01 5.41
N GLU A 297 66.90 -59.77 4.45
CA GLU A 297 66.13 -59.28 3.28
C GLU A 297 64.66 -58.91 3.57
N GLN A 298 64.06 -59.42 4.66
CA GLN A 298 62.63 -59.22 4.94
C GLN A 298 62.23 -57.75 5.19
N LEU A 299 63.19 -56.92 5.61
CA LEU A 299 62.99 -55.54 6.00
C LEU A 299 62.53 -54.63 4.83
N ASP A 300 63.03 -54.89 3.62
CA ASP A 300 62.74 -54.07 2.43
C ASP A 300 61.30 -54.30 1.91
N SER A 301 60.76 -55.51 2.11
CA SER A 301 59.40 -55.85 1.69
C SER A 301 58.31 -55.14 2.51
N LEU A 302 58.58 -54.89 3.80
CA LEU A 302 57.68 -54.17 4.70
C LEU A 302 57.56 -52.69 4.34
N LEU A 303 58.67 -52.08 3.88
CA LEU A 303 58.72 -50.67 3.47
C LEU A 303 57.94 -50.42 2.19
N LEU A 304 58.03 -51.34 1.23
CA LEU A 304 57.27 -51.27 -0.02
C LEU A 304 55.76 -51.41 0.22
N GLY A 305 55.35 -52.32 1.11
CA GLY A 305 53.93 -52.56 1.43
C GLY A 305 53.23 -51.33 2.02
N LEU A 306 53.96 -50.52 2.79
CA LEU A 306 53.38 -49.36 3.46
C LEU A 306 53.26 -48.13 2.55
N LEU A 307 54.16 -47.96 1.58
CA LEU A 307 54.03 -46.95 0.51
C LEU A 307 52.76 -47.17 -0.33
N VAL A 308 52.46 -48.43 -0.64
CA VAL A 308 51.26 -48.81 -1.42
C VAL A 308 49.96 -48.46 -0.69
N LEU A 309 49.94 -48.61 0.64
CA LEU A 309 48.77 -48.27 1.46
C LEU A 309 48.45 -46.76 1.43
N VAL A 310 49.48 -45.91 1.49
CA VAL A 310 49.34 -44.44 1.41
C VAL A 310 48.72 -44.02 0.07
N LEU A 311 49.23 -44.59 -1.03
CA LEU A 311 48.75 -44.29 -2.39
C LEU A 311 47.32 -44.80 -2.64
N ALA A 312 46.89 -45.87 -1.96
CA ALA A 312 45.53 -46.39 -2.08
C ALA A 312 44.46 -45.52 -1.37
N VAL A 313 44.81 -44.87 -0.25
CA VAL A 313 43.83 -44.20 0.64
C VAL A 313 43.64 -42.71 0.36
N ALA A 314 44.65 -42.01 -0.16
CA ALA A 314 44.56 -40.57 -0.41
C ALA A 314 43.55 -40.14 -1.51
N PRO A 315 43.46 -40.82 -2.68
CA PRO A 315 42.55 -40.40 -3.75
C PRO A 315 41.05 -40.49 -3.40
N PRO A 316 40.54 -41.56 -2.75
CA PRO A 316 39.14 -41.65 -2.33
C PRO A 316 38.69 -40.51 -1.41
N ILE A 317 39.57 -40.04 -0.53
CA ILE A 317 39.26 -39.01 0.45
C ILE A 317 39.16 -37.63 -0.23
N ALA A 318 40.05 -37.33 -1.17
CA ALA A 318 39.97 -36.12 -1.99
C ALA A 318 38.69 -36.11 -2.85
N PHE A 319 38.29 -37.26 -3.39
CA PHE A 319 37.07 -37.42 -4.16
C PHE A 319 35.81 -37.18 -3.31
N LEU A 320 35.74 -37.71 -2.09
CA LEU A 320 34.65 -37.46 -1.15
C LEU A 320 34.56 -35.98 -0.75
N GLY A 321 35.69 -35.32 -0.52
CA GLY A 321 35.73 -33.88 -0.23
C GLY A 321 35.21 -33.02 -1.39
N TRP A 322 35.55 -33.41 -2.64
CA TRP A 322 35.05 -32.74 -3.84
C TRP A 322 33.54 -32.92 -4.03
N ILE A 323 33.00 -34.12 -3.78
CA ILE A 323 31.55 -34.40 -3.85
C ILE A 323 30.78 -33.53 -2.85
N HIS A 324 31.21 -33.49 -1.59
CA HIS A 324 30.53 -32.70 -0.55
C HIS A 324 30.68 -31.18 -0.75
N GLY A 325 31.81 -30.72 -1.29
CA GLY A 325 31.96 -29.31 -1.68
C GLY A 325 30.98 -28.90 -2.78
N ARG A 326 30.75 -29.78 -3.75
CA ARG A 326 29.78 -29.54 -4.82
C ARG A 326 28.32 -29.59 -4.36
N SER A 327 27.99 -30.40 -3.35
CA SER A 327 26.62 -30.54 -2.86
C SER A 327 26.09 -29.30 -2.12
N LEU A 328 26.97 -28.46 -1.55
CA LEU A 328 26.57 -27.21 -0.87
C LEU A 328 26.52 -26.01 -1.82
N SER A 329 27.53 -25.83 -2.68
CA SER A 329 27.65 -24.60 -3.49
C SER A 329 26.54 -24.48 -4.54
N GLY A 330 26.14 -25.60 -5.16
CA GLY A 330 25.14 -25.59 -6.23
C GLY A 330 23.75 -25.09 -5.81
N PRO A 331 23.14 -25.63 -4.74
CA PRO A 331 21.84 -25.14 -4.26
C PRO A 331 21.87 -23.68 -3.80
N ILE A 332 22.92 -23.24 -3.11
CA ILE A 332 23.07 -21.86 -2.62
C ILE A 332 23.10 -20.87 -3.78
N GLU A 333 23.82 -21.19 -4.86
CA GLU A 333 23.89 -20.35 -6.05
C GLU A 333 22.51 -20.22 -6.75
N ARG A 334 21.70 -21.28 -6.74
CA ARG A 334 20.31 -21.24 -7.26
C ARG A 334 19.40 -20.38 -6.40
N PHE A 335 19.48 -20.49 -5.07
CA PHE A 335 18.73 -19.61 -4.17
C PHE A 335 19.12 -18.15 -4.35
N HIS A 336 20.42 -17.87 -4.44
CA HIS A 336 20.93 -16.52 -4.70
C HIS A 336 20.42 -15.98 -6.04
N GLY A 337 20.51 -16.78 -7.11
CA GLY A 337 20.02 -16.39 -8.44
C GLY A 337 18.51 -16.11 -8.47
N ALA A 338 17.70 -16.97 -7.82
CA ALA A 338 16.26 -16.79 -7.75
C ALA A 338 15.87 -15.56 -6.93
N ALA A 339 16.47 -15.38 -5.75
CA ALA A 339 16.23 -14.22 -4.89
C ALA A 339 16.68 -12.92 -5.57
N ARG A 340 17.83 -12.94 -6.26
CA ARG A 340 18.34 -11.78 -7.01
C ARG A 340 17.39 -11.37 -8.14
N ARG A 341 16.93 -12.31 -8.96
CA ARG A 341 15.97 -12.03 -10.04
C ARG A 341 14.62 -11.55 -9.50
N LEU A 342 14.15 -12.10 -8.39
CA LEU A 342 12.95 -11.60 -7.71
C LEU A 342 13.11 -10.14 -7.26
N VAL A 343 14.24 -9.80 -6.62
CA VAL A 343 14.48 -8.46 -6.05
C VAL A 343 14.83 -7.43 -7.13
N GLU A 344 15.65 -7.78 -8.12
CA GLU A 344 16.11 -6.85 -9.16
C GLU A 344 15.08 -6.66 -10.28
N ALA A 345 14.39 -7.74 -10.70
CA ALA A 345 13.53 -7.73 -11.89
C ALA A 345 12.04 -7.97 -11.57
N GLY A 346 11.67 -8.33 -10.34
CA GLY A 346 10.28 -8.65 -9.98
C GLY A 346 9.74 -9.92 -10.65
N GLU A 347 10.62 -10.75 -11.23
CA GLU A 347 10.23 -11.94 -11.98
C GLU A 347 9.77 -13.04 -11.03
N LEU A 348 8.46 -13.35 -11.00
CA LEU A 348 7.91 -14.47 -10.22
C LEU A 348 7.63 -15.70 -11.09
N ARG A 349 6.93 -15.51 -12.22
CA ARG A 349 6.51 -16.60 -13.12
C ARG A 349 7.68 -17.30 -13.83
N ALA A 350 8.77 -16.57 -14.07
CA ALA A 350 9.95 -17.09 -14.76
C ALA A 350 10.97 -17.76 -13.83
N LEU A 351 10.71 -17.78 -12.51
CA LEU A 351 11.56 -18.46 -11.54
C LEU A 351 11.22 -19.96 -11.52
N GLY A 352 12.20 -20.76 -11.93
CA GLY A 352 12.16 -22.21 -11.70
C GLY A 352 12.21 -22.49 -10.20
N ARG A 353 11.39 -23.45 -9.74
CA ARG A 353 11.37 -23.86 -8.33
C ARG A 353 12.69 -24.52 -8.00
N VAL A 354 13.20 -24.24 -6.81
CA VAL A 354 14.43 -24.90 -6.34
C VAL A 354 14.06 -26.31 -5.92
N VAL A 355 14.50 -27.30 -6.70
CA VAL A 355 14.22 -28.72 -6.43
C VAL A 355 14.91 -29.13 -5.12
N PRO A 356 14.17 -29.65 -4.12
CA PRO A 356 14.75 -30.19 -2.89
C PRO A 356 15.47 -31.51 -3.23
N LEU A 357 16.78 -31.43 -3.46
CA LEU A 357 17.60 -32.59 -3.87
C LEU A 357 18.02 -33.47 -2.68
N HIS A 358 17.93 -32.97 -1.44
CA HIS A 358 18.40 -33.65 -0.23
C HIS A 358 17.42 -33.42 0.92
N ASN A 359 17.31 -34.37 1.85
CA ASN A 359 16.47 -34.27 3.06
C ASN A 359 17.19 -33.57 4.22
N ASP A 360 17.91 -32.49 3.91
CA ASP A 360 18.71 -31.71 4.85
C ASP A 360 18.11 -30.30 5.06
N GLU A 361 18.86 -29.40 5.71
CA GLU A 361 18.49 -28.01 5.92
C GLU A 361 18.27 -27.27 4.58
N LEU A 362 19.03 -27.62 3.53
CA LEU A 362 18.90 -27.00 2.21
C LEU A 362 17.61 -27.45 1.51
N GLY A 363 17.24 -28.73 1.65
CA GLY A 363 15.94 -29.23 1.17
C GLY A 363 14.75 -28.60 1.88
N ARG A 364 14.81 -28.49 3.22
CA ARG A 364 13.76 -27.82 4.00
C ARG A 364 13.64 -26.34 3.64
N PHE A 365 14.77 -25.66 3.46
CA PHE A 365 14.78 -24.27 2.99
C PHE A 365 14.21 -24.15 1.58
N ALA A 366 14.51 -25.09 0.68
CA ALA A 366 13.94 -25.11 -0.68
C ALA A 366 12.40 -25.15 -0.67
N ILE A 367 11.81 -25.98 0.20
CA ILE A 367 10.36 -26.11 0.34
C ILE A 367 9.73 -24.79 0.81
N VAL A 368 10.28 -24.18 1.87
CA VAL A 368 9.77 -22.91 2.41
C VAL A 368 9.96 -21.77 1.42
N PHE A 369 11.11 -21.71 0.76
CA PHE A 369 11.39 -20.72 -0.27
C PHE A 369 10.43 -20.82 -1.46
N ASN A 370 10.16 -22.04 -1.96
CA ASN A 370 9.19 -22.24 -3.03
C ASN A 370 7.76 -21.87 -2.58
N ARG A 371 7.35 -22.19 -1.34
CA ARG A 371 6.04 -21.78 -0.82
C ARG A 371 5.88 -20.25 -0.76
N MET A 372 6.95 -19.54 -0.40
CA MET A 372 6.96 -18.07 -0.46
C MET A 372 6.80 -17.57 -1.90
N LEU A 373 7.48 -18.19 -2.88
CA LEU A 373 7.32 -17.84 -4.29
C LEU A 373 5.90 -18.12 -4.80
N ASP A 374 5.30 -19.25 -4.44
CA ASP A 374 3.94 -19.61 -4.86
C ASP A 374 2.91 -18.60 -4.31
N MET A 375 3.05 -18.19 -3.04
CA MET A 375 2.23 -17.12 -2.45
C MET A 375 2.37 -15.79 -3.21
N LEU A 376 3.59 -15.36 -3.50
CA LEU A 376 3.82 -14.12 -4.25
C LEU A 376 3.30 -14.21 -5.68
N GLU A 377 3.39 -15.38 -6.31
CA GLU A 377 2.84 -15.62 -7.64
C GLU A 377 1.31 -15.59 -7.67
N GLU A 378 0.63 -16.16 -6.67
CA GLU A 378 -0.83 -16.10 -6.51
C GLU A 378 -1.32 -14.65 -6.39
N LEU A 379 -0.68 -13.85 -5.52
CA LEU A 379 -1.00 -12.44 -5.36
C LEU A 379 -0.74 -11.63 -6.64
N ALA A 380 0.36 -11.91 -7.36
CA ALA A 380 0.65 -11.26 -8.63
C ALA A 380 -0.36 -11.64 -9.73
N ARG A 381 -0.82 -12.90 -9.78
CA ARG A 381 -1.90 -13.32 -10.68
C ARG A 381 -3.22 -12.64 -10.35
N THR A 382 -3.55 -12.52 -9.07
CA THR A 382 -4.76 -11.85 -8.60
C THR A 382 -4.72 -10.36 -8.95
N ALA A 383 -3.59 -9.69 -8.71
CA ALA A 383 -3.41 -8.29 -9.11
C ALA A 383 -3.57 -8.08 -10.63
N GLN A 384 -3.06 -9.02 -11.44
CA GLN A 384 -3.24 -8.99 -12.90
C GLN A 384 -4.71 -9.19 -13.29
N ALA A 385 -5.41 -10.14 -12.68
CA ALA A 385 -6.83 -10.39 -12.92
C ALA A 385 -7.67 -9.14 -12.60
N VAL A 386 -7.40 -8.49 -11.46
CA VAL A 386 -8.03 -7.21 -11.07
C VAL A 386 -7.74 -6.10 -12.09
N ALA A 387 -6.50 -6.01 -12.59
CA ALA A 387 -6.13 -5.03 -13.60
C ALA A 387 -6.82 -5.28 -14.97
N GLU A 388 -7.15 -6.54 -15.26
CA GLU A 388 -7.93 -6.96 -16.43
C GLU A 388 -9.46 -6.82 -16.20
N GLY A 389 -9.88 -6.43 -14.99
CA GLY A 389 -11.27 -6.18 -14.63
C GLY A 389 -11.96 -7.31 -13.86
N ASP A 390 -11.28 -8.43 -13.59
CA ASP A 390 -11.87 -9.52 -12.82
C ASP A 390 -11.77 -9.25 -11.30
N LEU A 391 -12.91 -8.88 -10.70
CA LEU A 391 -13.07 -8.69 -9.25
C LEU A 391 -13.76 -9.90 -8.59
N SER A 392 -13.97 -11.00 -9.33
CA SER A 392 -14.59 -12.23 -8.81
C SER A 392 -13.58 -13.18 -8.15
N VAL A 393 -12.29 -12.91 -8.30
CA VAL A 393 -11.18 -13.71 -7.76
C VAL A 393 -11.19 -13.79 -6.23
N GLU A 394 -10.93 -14.99 -5.70
CA GLU A 394 -10.82 -15.25 -4.27
C GLU A 394 -9.40 -15.60 -3.84
N LEU A 395 -9.03 -15.16 -2.63
CA LEU A 395 -7.79 -15.51 -1.95
C LEU A 395 -8.12 -16.28 -0.67
N ASP A 396 -7.81 -17.57 -0.62
CA ASP A 396 -8.14 -18.47 0.51
C ASP A 396 -7.00 -18.58 1.54
N HIS A 397 -5.79 -18.14 1.20
CA HIS A 397 -4.64 -18.25 2.09
C HIS A 397 -4.70 -17.28 3.30
N PRO A 398 -4.33 -17.73 4.52
CA PRO A 398 -4.25 -16.87 5.69
C PRO A 398 -2.95 -16.04 5.74
N GLY A 399 -2.97 -14.92 6.46
CA GLY A 399 -1.79 -14.09 6.73
C GLY A 399 -1.99 -12.63 6.31
N GLU A 400 -1.28 -11.72 6.97
CA GLU A 400 -1.49 -10.26 6.88
C GLU A 400 -1.48 -9.74 5.43
N LEU A 401 -0.64 -10.30 4.55
CA LEU A 401 -0.57 -9.89 3.16
C LEU A 401 -1.83 -10.30 2.35
N HIS A 402 -2.33 -11.52 2.57
CA HIS A 402 -3.58 -11.97 1.94
C HIS A 402 -4.79 -11.21 2.52
N ASP A 403 -4.79 -10.94 3.83
CA ASP A 403 -5.83 -10.12 4.48
C ASP A 403 -5.88 -8.71 3.90
N ALA A 404 -4.73 -8.07 3.67
CA ALA A 404 -4.65 -6.76 3.04
C ALA A 404 -5.19 -6.79 1.60
N PHE A 405 -4.83 -7.79 0.80
CA PHE A 405 -5.35 -7.96 -0.56
C PHE A 405 -6.86 -8.25 -0.57
N ARG A 406 -7.37 -9.13 0.31
CA ARG A 406 -8.81 -9.37 0.48
C ARG A 406 -9.55 -8.08 0.82
N GLY A 407 -9.03 -7.30 1.76
CA GLY A 407 -9.61 -6.01 2.13
C GLY A 407 -9.63 -5.01 0.96
N MET A 408 -8.59 -4.98 0.12
CA MET A 408 -8.54 -4.18 -1.09
C MET A 408 -9.59 -4.64 -2.13
N LEU A 409 -9.65 -5.95 -2.41
CA LEU A 409 -10.61 -6.54 -3.33
C LEU A 409 -12.06 -6.25 -2.90
N ALA A 410 -12.37 -6.45 -1.62
CA ALA A 410 -13.69 -6.18 -1.08
C ALA A 410 -14.11 -4.71 -1.26
N ARG A 411 -13.20 -3.77 -1.00
CA ARG A 411 -13.47 -2.33 -1.18
C ARG A 411 -13.62 -1.93 -2.65
N LEU A 412 -12.84 -2.52 -3.55
CA LEU A 412 -12.97 -2.29 -5.00
C LEU A 412 -14.30 -2.84 -5.51
N HIS A 413 -14.66 -4.05 -5.10
CA HIS A 413 -15.94 -4.67 -5.41
C HIS A 413 -17.12 -3.82 -4.92
N GLU A 414 -17.11 -3.41 -3.65
CA GLU A 414 -18.13 -2.52 -3.06
C GLU A 414 -18.25 -1.21 -3.84
N MET A 415 -17.11 -0.60 -4.23
CA MET A 415 -17.10 0.64 -5.00
C MET A 415 -17.73 0.45 -6.38
N VAL A 416 -17.39 -0.62 -7.11
CA VAL A 416 -17.97 -0.90 -8.44
C VAL A 416 -19.48 -1.17 -8.33
N VAL A 417 -19.92 -1.97 -7.36
CA VAL A 417 -21.34 -2.24 -7.11
C VAL A 417 -22.09 -0.94 -6.82
N ARG A 418 -21.55 -0.10 -5.92
CA ARG A 418 -22.18 1.17 -5.56
C ARG A 418 -22.24 2.16 -6.72
N ILE A 419 -21.23 2.18 -7.59
CA ILE A 419 -21.25 3.02 -8.81
C ILE A 419 -22.33 2.50 -9.77
N ARG A 420 -22.48 1.18 -9.95
CA ARG A 420 -23.55 0.59 -10.78
C ARG A 420 -24.94 0.94 -10.26
N GLU A 421 -25.17 0.81 -8.95
CA GLU A 421 -26.43 1.21 -8.31
C GLU A 421 -26.72 2.70 -8.51
N THR A 422 -25.72 3.56 -8.26
CA THR A 422 -25.85 5.01 -8.46
C THR A 422 -26.12 5.37 -9.92
N ALA A 423 -25.52 4.65 -10.87
CA ALA A 423 -25.76 4.85 -12.30
C ALA A 423 -27.20 4.48 -12.69
N LEU A 424 -27.74 3.38 -12.15
CA LEU A 424 -29.14 2.99 -12.36
C LEU A 424 -30.11 4.01 -11.76
N GLU A 425 -29.85 4.48 -10.54
CA GLU A 425 -30.64 5.55 -9.91
C GLU A 425 -30.59 6.83 -10.74
N LEU A 426 -29.42 7.21 -11.25
CA LEU A 426 -29.25 8.38 -12.10
C LEU A 426 -29.98 8.26 -13.43
N ALA A 427 -29.95 7.09 -14.08
CA ALA A 427 -30.71 6.80 -15.29
C ALA A 427 -32.23 6.88 -15.05
N SER A 428 -32.70 6.33 -13.93
CA SER A 428 -34.11 6.42 -13.53
C SER A 428 -34.55 7.86 -13.29
N ALA A 429 -33.77 8.62 -12.51
CA ALA A 429 -34.04 10.02 -12.23
C ALA A 429 -34.03 10.86 -13.52
N ALA A 430 -33.09 10.60 -14.43
CA ALA A 430 -33.05 11.27 -15.73
C ALA A 430 -34.29 10.97 -16.58
N ALA A 431 -34.79 9.73 -16.57
CA ALA A 431 -36.01 9.34 -17.28
C ALA A 431 -37.25 10.01 -16.67
N GLU A 432 -37.34 10.10 -15.35
CA GLU A 432 -38.43 10.78 -14.65
C GLU A 432 -38.42 12.29 -14.94
N ILE A 433 -37.26 12.95 -14.87
CA ILE A 433 -37.11 14.35 -15.25
C ILE A 433 -37.53 14.54 -16.71
N HIS A 434 -37.14 13.64 -17.62
CA HIS A 434 -37.53 13.73 -19.02
C HIS A 434 -39.05 13.69 -19.20
N ALA A 435 -39.74 12.76 -18.53
CA ALA A 435 -41.20 12.68 -18.56
C ALA A 435 -41.87 13.95 -18.00
N ILE A 436 -41.37 14.48 -16.89
CA ILE A 436 -41.84 15.74 -16.30
C ILE A 436 -41.63 16.90 -17.27
N THR A 437 -40.47 16.98 -17.94
CA THR A 437 -40.19 18.04 -18.92
C THR A 437 -41.12 17.97 -20.12
N GLN A 438 -41.44 16.78 -20.63
CA GLN A 438 -42.43 16.63 -21.71
C GLN A 438 -43.82 17.13 -21.29
N GLN A 439 -44.24 16.83 -20.05
CA GLN A 439 -45.49 17.35 -19.51
C GLN A 439 -45.47 18.88 -19.35
N GLN A 440 -44.34 19.45 -18.93
CA GLN A 440 -44.17 20.90 -18.85
C GLN A 440 -44.18 21.58 -20.22
N GLU A 441 -43.59 20.98 -21.26
CA GLU A 441 -43.65 21.48 -22.63
C GLU A 441 -45.11 21.60 -23.10
N GLN A 442 -45.91 20.54 -22.91
CA GLN A 442 -47.34 20.55 -23.22
C GLN A 442 -48.11 21.61 -22.40
N ALA A 443 -47.78 21.77 -21.12
CA ALA A 443 -48.38 22.79 -20.27
C ALA A 443 -48.03 24.21 -20.74
N ALA A 444 -46.80 24.45 -21.18
CA ALA A 444 -46.37 25.73 -21.72
C ALA A 444 -47.08 26.07 -23.05
N GLU A 445 -47.26 25.08 -23.93
CA GLU A 445 -48.07 25.24 -25.15
C GLU A 445 -49.51 25.62 -24.83
N GLN A 446 -50.15 24.92 -23.88
CA GLN A 446 -51.51 25.21 -23.46
C GLN A 446 -51.64 26.60 -22.81
N GLN A 447 -50.66 26.99 -21.99
CA GLN A 447 -50.59 28.32 -21.39
C GLN A 447 -50.41 29.40 -22.45
N SER A 448 -49.57 29.18 -23.46
CA SER A 448 -49.39 30.10 -24.58
C SER A 448 -50.70 30.33 -25.34
N ALA A 449 -51.43 29.25 -25.65
CA ALA A 449 -52.75 29.35 -26.28
C ALA A 449 -53.76 30.12 -25.40
N SER A 450 -53.75 29.89 -24.08
CA SER A 450 -54.61 30.62 -23.15
C SER A 450 -54.26 32.10 -23.06
N VAL A 451 -52.96 32.45 -23.04
CA VAL A 451 -52.50 33.85 -23.07
C VAL A 451 -52.93 34.55 -24.36
N GLN A 452 -52.84 33.89 -25.52
CA GLN A 452 -53.33 34.42 -26.79
C GLN A 452 -54.84 34.67 -26.76
N GLN A 453 -55.62 33.74 -26.20
CA GLN A 453 -57.08 33.90 -26.07
C GLN A 453 -57.46 35.05 -25.12
N VAL A 454 -56.76 35.18 -23.98
CA VAL A 454 -56.96 36.29 -23.04
C VAL A 454 -56.59 37.61 -23.70
N SER A 455 -55.47 37.68 -24.42
CA SER A 455 -55.06 38.87 -25.16
C SER A 455 -56.12 39.32 -26.18
N ALA A 456 -56.69 38.40 -26.94
CA ALA A 456 -57.79 38.69 -27.86
C ALA A 456 -59.05 39.21 -27.14
N THR A 457 -59.35 38.65 -25.96
CA THR A 457 -60.48 39.08 -25.12
C THR A 457 -60.27 40.49 -24.58
N VAL A 458 -59.06 40.81 -24.10
CA VAL A 458 -58.68 42.15 -23.63
C VAL A 458 -58.79 43.17 -24.77
N GLY A 459 -58.33 42.83 -25.97
CA GLY A 459 -58.49 43.67 -27.16
C GLY A 459 -59.96 43.96 -27.49
N SER A 460 -60.82 42.94 -27.43
CA SER A 460 -62.27 43.10 -27.64
C SER A 460 -62.94 43.96 -26.56
N LEU A 461 -62.45 43.88 -25.31
CA LEU A 461 -62.95 44.67 -24.20
C LEU A 461 -62.58 46.15 -24.34
N ALA A 462 -61.36 46.44 -24.79
CA ALA A 462 -60.91 47.80 -25.09
C ALA A 462 -61.75 48.43 -26.22
N GLU A 463 -61.99 47.70 -27.31
CA GLU A 463 -62.86 48.17 -28.40
C GLU A 463 -64.29 48.42 -27.90
N SER A 464 -64.83 47.53 -27.07
CA SER A 464 -66.17 47.67 -26.49
C SER A 464 -66.27 48.91 -25.59
N ALA A 465 -65.26 49.19 -24.78
CA ALA A 465 -65.21 50.38 -23.93
C ALA A 465 -65.19 51.68 -24.77
N GLU A 466 -64.44 51.71 -25.87
CA GLU A 466 -64.45 52.85 -26.79
C GLU A 466 -65.85 53.07 -27.40
N GLN A 467 -66.49 52.00 -27.88
CA GLN A 467 -67.83 52.07 -28.47
C GLN A 467 -68.90 52.53 -27.46
N ILE A 468 -68.82 52.06 -26.21
CA ILE A 468 -69.72 52.47 -25.12
C ILE A 468 -69.51 53.96 -24.83
N THR A 469 -68.27 54.43 -24.76
CA THR A 469 -67.94 55.84 -24.51
C THR A 469 -68.50 56.76 -25.60
N GLN A 470 -68.31 56.40 -26.86
CA GLN A 470 -68.89 57.15 -27.99
C GLN A 470 -70.42 57.16 -27.93
N THR A 471 -71.03 56.04 -27.58
CA THR A 471 -72.49 55.92 -27.49
C THR A 471 -73.05 56.74 -26.32
N ALA A 472 -72.40 56.71 -25.16
CA ALA A 472 -72.76 57.52 -24.01
C ALA A 472 -72.66 59.03 -24.32
N SER A 473 -71.61 59.45 -25.04
CA SER A 473 -71.48 60.84 -25.51
C SER A 473 -72.66 61.25 -26.41
N ARG A 474 -73.05 60.42 -27.38
CA ARG A 474 -74.22 60.71 -28.24
C ARG A 474 -75.53 60.78 -27.46
N VAL A 475 -75.70 59.94 -26.44
CA VAL A 475 -76.88 59.97 -25.55
C VAL A 475 -76.91 61.26 -24.73
N LEU A 476 -75.75 61.70 -24.23
CA LEU A 476 -75.63 62.98 -23.52
C LEU A 476 -76.01 64.16 -24.42
N ASP A 477 -75.48 64.22 -25.64
CA ASP A 477 -75.79 65.28 -26.62
C ASP A 477 -77.30 65.33 -26.92
N ASN A 478 -77.92 64.16 -27.13
CA ASN A 478 -79.36 64.06 -27.37
C ASN A 478 -80.20 64.53 -26.17
N ALA A 479 -79.77 64.20 -24.95
CA ALA A 479 -80.43 64.63 -23.73
C ALA A 479 -80.34 66.15 -23.52
N GLU A 480 -79.15 66.74 -23.77
CA GLU A 480 -78.94 68.19 -23.71
C GLU A 480 -79.76 68.93 -24.78
N GLN A 481 -79.85 68.38 -26.00
CA GLN A 481 -80.72 68.93 -27.04
C GLN A 481 -82.21 68.82 -26.67
N THR A 482 -82.62 67.74 -26.02
CA THR A 482 -84.00 67.56 -25.51
C THR A 482 -84.33 68.59 -24.43
N LEU A 483 -83.37 68.90 -23.54
CA LEU A 483 -83.51 69.97 -22.55
C LEU A 483 -83.71 71.34 -23.22
N MET A 484 -82.86 71.70 -24.18
CA MET A 484 -82.97 72.96 -24.90
C MET A 484 -84.31 73.12 -25.64
N THR A 485 -84.76 72.07 -26.31
CA THR A 485 -86.04 72.07 -27.05
C THR A 485 -87.25 72.13 -26.12
N THR A 486 -87.17 71.47 -24.96
CA THR A 486 -88.18 71.52 -23.89
C THR A 486 -88.30 72.94 -23.32
N ASP A 487 -87.18 73.61 -23.04
CA ASP A 487 -87.18 74.99 -22.52
C ASP A 487 -87.76 75.98 -23.53
N ALA A 488 -87.44 75.81 -24.82
CA ALA A 488 -88.05 76.58 -25.90
C ALA A 488 -89.57 76.35 -26.01
N MET A 489 -90.04 75.11 -25.84
CA MET A 489 -91.46 74.79 -25.83
C MET A 489 -92.20 75.44 -24.66
N VAL A 490 -91.65 75.39 -23.44
CA VAL A 490 -92.25 76.03 -22.26
C VAL A 490 -92.37 77.54 -22.47
N ALA A 491 -91.34 78.20 -23.00
CA ALA A 491 -91.38 79.62 -23.34
C ALA A 491 -92.51 79.93 -24.35
N LYS A 492 -92.64 79.12 -25.40
CA LYS A 492 -93.66 79.32 -26.44
C LYS A 492 -95.09 79.10 -25.92
N ILE A 493 -95.29 78.14 -25.02
CA ILE A 493 -96.60 77.92 -24.37
C ILE A 493 -96.92 79.08 -23.42
N GLY A 494 -95.91 79.63 -22.74
CA GLY A 494 -96.04 80.84 -21.94
C GLY A 494 -96.52 82.04 -22.76
N GLU A 495 -95.92 82.28 -23.93
CA GLU A 495 -96.37 83.30 -24.89
C GLU A 495 -97.83 83.06 -25.34
N LEU A 496 -98.17 81.81 -25.71
CA LEU A 496 -99.52 81.44 -26.12
C LEU A 496 -100.54 81.67 -25.01
N SER A 497 -100.20 81.35 -23.77
CA SER A 497 -101.06 81.58 -22.60
C SER A 497 -101.27 83.07 -22.34
N GLY A 498 -100.25 83.90 -22.58
CA GLY A 498 -100.36 85.37 -22.53
C GLY A 498 -101.28 85.92 -23.61
N GLU A 499 -101.13 85.46 -24.85
CA GLU A 499 -101.98 85.87 -25.97
C GLU A 499 -103.44 85.44 -25.75
N ALA A 500 -103.67 84.20 -25.28
CA ALA A 500 -105.00 83.70 -24.94
C ALA A 500 -105.64 84.52 -23.79
N ALA A 501 -104.86 85.05 -22.85
CA ALA A 501 -105.37 85.96 -21.82
C ALA A 501 -105.80 87.31 -22.41
N SER A 502 -104.99 87.90 -23.29
CA SER A 502 -105.33 89.13 -24.02
C SER A 502 -106.63 88.99 -24.83
N VAL A 503 -106.80 87.86 -25.54
CA VAL A 503 -108.07 87.55 -26.23
C VAL A 503 -109.24 87.48 -25.25
N GLY A 504 -109.04 86.86 -24.07
CA GLY A 504 -110.05 86.82 -23.01
C GLY A 504 -110.49 88.20 -22.54
N ASP A 505 -109.54 89.13 -22.35
CA ASP A 505 -109.83 90.51 -21.95
C ASP A 505 -110.61 91.26 -23.04
N LEU A 506 -110.23 91.08 -24.31
CA LEU A 506 -110.95 91.65 -25.46
C LEU A 506 -112.39 91.12 -25.56
N LEU A 507 -112.60 89.82 -25.30
CA LEU A 507 -113.93 89.22 -25.29
C LEU A 507 -114.83 89.83 -24.22
N GLU A 508 -114.30 90.17 -23.03
CA GLU A 508 -115.07 90.83 -21.98
C GLU A 508 -115.50 92.25 -22.39
N VAL A 509 -114.62 92.99 -23.07
CA VAL A 509 -114.97 94.30 -23.66
C VAL A 509 -116.05 94.15 -24.74
N ILE A 510 -115.95 93.16 -25.63
CA ILE A 510 -116.97 92.91 -26.67
C ILE A 510 -118.31 92.53 -26.02
N ARG A 511 -118.29 91.71 -24.96
CA ARG A 511 -119.49 91.35 -24.20
C ARG A 511 -120.13 92.58 -23.56
N GLU A 512 -119.33 93.47 -23.00
CA GLU A 512 -119.81 94.73 -22.43
C GLU A 512 -120.46 95.61 -23.50
N VAL A 513 -119.82 95.75 -24.66
CA VAL A 513 -120.38 96.48 -25.81
C VAL A 513 -121.71 95.85 -26.25
N ALA A 514 -121.76 94.53 -26.43
CA ALA A 514 -122.99 93.82 -26.80
C ALA A 514 -124.11 94.03 -25.77
N LYS A 515 -123.81 93.96 -24.47
CA LYS A 515 -124.77 94.22 -23.39
C LYS A 515 -125.26 95.66 -23.37
N ARG A 516 -124.38 96.64 -23.63
CA ARG A 516 -124.78 98.05 -23.79
C ARG A 516 -125.65 98.24 -25.02
N SER A 517 -125.34 97.58 -26.14
CA SER A 517 -126.15 97.59 -27.36
C SER A 517 -127.52 96.94 -27.15
N ASP A 518 -127.61 95.86 -26.38
CA ASP A 518 -128.87 95.21 -25.98
C ASP A 518 -129.75 96.17 -25.15
N LEU A 519 -129.16 96.87 -24.17
CA LEU A 519 -129.86 97.88 -23.38
C LEU A 519 -130.29 99.10 -24.21
N LEU A 520 -129.45 99.56 -25.15
CA LEU A 520 -129.80 100.61 -26.12
C LEU A 520 -130.95 100.18 -27.01
N ALA A 521 -130.93 98.95 -27.51
CA ALA A 521 -131.99 98.37 -28.31
C ALA A 521 -133.30 98.21 -27.51
N LEU A 522 -133.22 97.81 -26.24
CA LEU A 522 -134.37 97.75 -25.33
C LEU A 522 -135.00 99.14 -25.13
N ASN A 523 -134.18 100.16 -24.88
CA ASN A 523 -134.64 101.55 -24.77
C ASN A 523 -135.25 102.06 -26.09
N GLY A 524 -134.64 101.72 -27.24
CA GLY A 524 -135.16 102.04 -28.57
C GLY A 524 -136.51 101.38 -28.85
N SER A 525 -136.69 100.12 -28.44
CA SER A 525 -137.98 99.40 -28.55
C SER A 525 -139.06 100.03 -27.67
N LEU A 526 -138.70 100.51 -26.48
CA LEU A 526 -139.63 101.19 -25.56
C LEU A 526 -140.09 102.54 -26.13
N GLU A 527 -139.17 103.33 -26.67
CA GLU A 527 -139.48 104.65 -27.24
C GLU A 527 -140.25 104.53 -28.57
N ALA A 528 -139.94 103.50 -29.37
CA ALA A 528 -140.72 103.16 -30.56
C ALA A 528 -142.16 102.73 -30.20
N THR A 529 -142.37 102.05 -29.08
CA THR A 529 -143.71 101.70 -28.56
C THR A 529 -144.47 102.95 -28.10
N ARG A 530 -143.77 103.93 -27.48
CA ARG A 530 -144.35 105.23 -27.10
C ARG A 530 -144.76 106.09 -28.29
N ALA A 531 -144.04 106.03 -29.41
CA ALA A 531 -144.32 106.80 -30.62
C ALA A 531 -145.50 106.25 -31.48
N GLY A 532 -146.09 105.11 -31.11
CA GLY A 532 -147.27 104.55 -31.79
C GLY A 532 -147.02 104.12 -33.25
N GLU A 533 -147.95 104.44 -34.16
CA GLU A 533 -147.86 104.06 -35.59
C GLU A 533 -146.58 104.60 -36.29
N ALA A 534 -146.09 105.78 -35.88
CA ALA A 534 -144.88 106.38 -36.44
C ALA A 534 -143.57 105.66 -36.02
N GLY A 535 -143.62 104.84 -34.96
CA GLY A 535 -142.48 104.13 -34.38
C GLY A 535 -142.22 102.72 -34.94
N ARG A 536 -143.10 102.16 -35.78
CA ARG A 536 -143.02 100.75 -36.24
C ARG A 536 -141.68 100.39 -36.91
N GLY A 537 -141.15 101.27 -37.75
CA GLY A 537 -139.84 101.06 -38.40
C GLY A 537 -138.69 101.04 -37.40
N PHE A 538 -138.72 101.91 -36.40
CA PHE A 538 -137.73 101.95 -35.31
C PHE A 538 -137.83 100.73 -34.38
N ALA A 539 -139.06 100.24 -34.10
CA ALA A 539 -139.26 99.03 -33.31
C ALA A 539 -138.63 97.78 -33.98
N LEU A 540 -138.73 97.66 -35.30
CA LEU A 540 -138.11 96.55 -36.04
C LEU A 540 -136.58 96.62 -35.98
N VAL A 541 -136.00 97.81 -36.18
CA VAL A 541 -134.54 98.01 -36.08
C VAL A 541 -134.05 97.71 -34.67
N ALA A 542 -134.78 98.16 -33.63
CA ALA A 542 -134.47 97.85 -32.25
C ALA A 542 -134.52 96.35 -31.94
N ALA A 543 -135.52 95.62 -32.44
CA ALA A 543 -135.61 94.16 -32.28
C ALA A 543 -134.45 93.42 -32.97
N GLU A 544 -134.04 93.86 -34.17
CA GLU A 544 -132.90 93.26 -34.88
C GLU A 544 -131.56 93.57 -34.20
N MET A 545 -131.38 94.79 -33.67
CA MET A 545 -130.20 95.16 -32.87
C MET A 545 -130.10 94.34 -31.58
N ARG A 546 -131.23 94.10 -30.91
CA ARG A 546 -131.31 93.25 -29.72
C ARG A 546 -130.91 91.80 -30.06
N ARG A 547 -131.49 91.24 -31.12
CA ARG A 547 -131.17 89.89 -31.61
C ARG A 547 -129.71 89.75 -32.03
N LEU A 548 -129.12 90.79 -32.62
CA LEU A 548 -127.69 90.84 -32.93
C LEU A 548 -126.84 90.86 -31.65
N ALA A 549 -127.19 91.68 -30.66
CA ALA A 549 -126.50 91.74 -29.37
C ALA A 549 -126.55 90.41 -28.59
N GLU A 550 -127.71 89.75 -28.56
CA GLU A 550 -127.88 88.40 -27.99
C GLU A 550 -127.01 87.38 -28.73
N ARG A 551 -126.97 87.43 -30.07
CA ARG A 551 -126.11 86.55 -30.88
C ARG A 551 -124.63 86.80 -30.64
N VAL A 552 -124.19 88.06 -30.59
CA VAL A 552 -122.79 88.43 -30.26
C VAL A 552 -122.42 87.93 -28.88
N THR A 553 -123.30 88.05 -27.89
CA THR A 553 -123.08 87.53 -26.53
C THR A 553 -122.91 86.01 -26.51
N GLY A 554 -123.74 85.29 -27.27
CA GLY A 554 -123.60 83.84 -27.45
C GLY A 554 -122.26 83.45 -28.10
N THR A 555 -121.89 84.09 -29.21
CA THR A 555 -120.61 83.84 -29.89
C THR A 555 -119.42 84.16 -28.97
N VAL A 556 -119.48 85.25 -28.20
CA VAL A 556 -118.42 85.60 -27.25
C VAL A 556 -118.27 84.56 -26.14
N ALA A 557 -119.37 83.99 -25.65
CA ALA A 557 -119.34 82.89 -24.70
C ALA A 557 -118.66 81.65 -25.30
N ASP A 558 -119.02 81.26 -26.53
CA ASP A 558 -118.40 80.12 -27.22
C ASP A 558 -116.88 80.33 -27.42
N VAL A 559 -116.44 81.52 -27.84
CA VAL A 559 -115.00 81.81 -28.01
C VAL A 559 -114.29 81.84 -26.66
N ARG A 560 -114.92 82.33 -25.59
CA ARG A 560 -114.38 82.29 -24.23
C ARG A 560 -114.17 80.87 -23.74
N ASP A 561 -115.09 79.94 -24.02
CA ASP A 561 -114.93 78.53 -23.69
C ASP A 561 -113.73 77.94 -24.44
N ARG A 562 -113.56 78.26 -25.74
CA ARG A 562 -112.37 77.85 -26.52
C ARG A 562 -111.06 78.42 -25.96
N VAL A 563 -111.04 79.67 -25.50
CA VAL A 563 -109.87 80.27 -24.85
C VAL A 563 -109.55 79.55 -23.54
N THR A 564 -110.58 79.13 -22.79
CA THR A 564 -110.42 78.37 -21.55
C THR A 564 -109.84 76.97 -21.84
N ASP A 565 -110.33 76.29 -22.89
CA ASP A 565 -109.77 75.01 -23.36
C ASP A 565 -108.30 75.14 -23.78
N ILE A 566 -107.94 76.21 -24.52
CA ILE A 566 -106.55 76.48 -24.93
C ILE A 566 -105.65 76.68 -23.71
N LYS A 567 -106.10 77.44 -22.70
CA LYS A 567 -105.35 77.63 -21.45
C LYS A 567 -105.16 76.31 -20.70
N ALA A 568 -106.23 75.53 -20.54
CA ALA A 568 -106.16 74.22 -19.89
C ALA A 568 -105.22 73.25 -20.63
N SER A 569 -105.29 73.22 -21.97
CA SER A 569 -104.37 72.45 -22.80
C SER A 569 -102.93 72.93 -22.65
N GLY A 570 -102.70 74.24 -22.61
CA GLY A 570 -101.37 74.83 -22.39
C GLY A 570 -100.77 74.41 -21.04
N THR A 571 -101.56 74.45 -19.96
CA THR A 571 -101.12 73.97 -18.64
C THR A 571 -100.77 72.47 -18.66
N SER A 572 -101.61 71.64 -19.30
CA SER A 572 -101.32 70.21 -19.44
C SER A 572 -100.03 69.96 -20.24
N THR A 573 -99.79 70.73 -21.30
CA THR A 573 -98.57 70.61 -22.09
C THR A 573 -97.35 70.99 -21.24
N VAL A 574 -97.39 72.09 -20.48
CA VAL A 574 -96.29 72.48 -19.57
C VAL A 574 -95.95 71.39 -18.55
N MET A 575 -96.97 70.73 -17.97
CA MET A 575 -96.73 69.60 -17.07
C MET A 575 -96.01 68.44 -17.77
N ALA A 576 -96.44 68.08 -18.98
CA ALA A 576 -95.79 67.04 -19.77
C ALA A 576 -94.36 67.42 -20.19
N THR A 577 -94.09 68.70 -20.48
CA THR A 577 -92.72 69.17 -20.75
C THR A 577 -91.86 69.15 -19.50
N GLU A 578 -92.40 69.43 -18.31
CA GLU A 578 -91.65 69.32 -17.05
C GLU A 578 -91.22 67.87 -16.76
N ASP A 579 -92.10 66.90 -17.01
CA ASP A 579 -91.74 65.48 -16.91
C ASP A 579 -90.69 65.08 -17.96
N SER A 580 -90.80 65.61 -19.17
CA SER A 580 -89.80 65.42 -20.24
C SER A 580 -88.44 66.03 -19.86
N ARG A 581 -88.44 67.19 -19.20
CA ARG A 581 -87.24 67.86 -18.69
C ARG A 581 -86.54 66.99 -17.64
N LYS A 582 -87.28 66.48 -16.65
CA LYS A 582 -86.73 65.57 -15.63
C LYS A 582 -86.15 64.30 -16.23
N LEU A 583 -86.84 63.70 -17.20
CA LEU A 583 -86.36 62.51 -17.90
C LEU A 583 -85.06 62.79 -18.66
N ALA A 584 -84.98 63.92 -19.38
CA ALA A 584 -83.78 64.31 -20.10
C ALA A 584 -82.60 64.60 -19.15
N GLN A 585 -82.84 65.25 -18.00
CA GLN A 585 -81.81 65.45 -16.96
C GLN A 585 -81.29 64.12 -16.42
N SER A 586 -82.18 63.18 -16.07
CA SER A 586 -81.80 61.86 -15.60
C SER A 586 -81.04 61.06 -16.67
N THR A 587 -81.42 61.20 -17.94
CA THR A 587 -80.72 60.57 -19.07
C THR A 587 -79.31 61.14 -19.24
N ALA A 588 -79.15 62.45 -19.14
CA ALA A 588 -77.84 63.11 -19.20
C ALA A 588 -76.93 62.69 -18.03
N GLU A 589 -77.47 62.60 -16.81
CA GLU A 589 -76.74 62.12 -15.64
C GLU A 589 -76.29 60.67 -15.80
N ALA A 590 -77.20 59.79 -16.23
CA ALA A 590 -76.89 58.38 -16.50
C ALA A 590 -75.79 58.24 -17.57
N ALA A 591 -75.87 59.02 -18.65
CA ALA A 591 -74.84 59.03 -19.70
C ALA A 591 -73.46 59.45 -19.16
N ARG A 592 -73.40 60.48 -18.29
CA ARG A 592 -72.14 60.90 -17.66
C ARG A 592 -71.55 59.82 -16.75
N VAL A 593 -72.40 59.17 -15.94
CA VAL A 593 -71.98 58.05 -15.09
C VAL A 593 -71.43 56.90 -15.93
N ILE A 594 -72.11 56.54 -17.02
CA ILE A 594 -71.63 55.51 -17.95
C ILE A 594 -70.26 55.89 -18.53
N SER A 595 -70.06 57.12 -18.99
CA SER A 595 -68.76 57.57 -19.49
C SER A 595 -67.66 57.47 -18.43
N THR A 596 -67.91 57.87 -17.19
CA THR A 596 -66.92 57.76 -16.10
C THR A 596 -66.56 56.31 -15.78
N VAL A 597 -67.56 55.44 -15.66
CA VAL A 597 -67.33 54.00 -15.40
C VAL A 597 -66.59 53.35 -16.57
N THR A 598 -66.93 53.72 -17.80
CA THR A 598 -66.30 53.16 -19.00
C THR A 598 -64.86 53.65 -19.16
N GLN A 599 -64.56 54.89 -18.76
CA GLN A 599 -63.17 55.37 -18.70
C GLN A 599 -62.35 54.56 -17.70
N GLN A 600 -62.87 54.34 -16.48
CA GLN A 600 -62.20 53.49 -15.49
C GLN A 600 -61.99 52.07 -16.03
N GLN A 601 -63.01 51.49 -16.69
CA GLN A 601 -62.91 50.19 -17.32
C GLN A 601 -61.82 50.14 -18.41
N SER A 602 -61.62 51.23 -19.16
CA SER A 602 -60.57 51.34 -20.17
C SER A 602 -59.18 51.33 -19.52
N ASP A 603 -58.99 52.11 -18.45
CA ASP A 603 -57.73 52.16 -17.69
C ASP A 603 -57.42 50.79 -17.07
N ASP A 604 -58.42 50.13 -16.48
CA ASP A 604 -58.29 48.77 -15.93
C ASP A 604 -57.93 47.76 -17.03
N THR A 605 -58.54 47.88 -18.22
CA THR A 605 -58.27 47.00 -19.36
C THR A 605 -56.85 47.18 -19.90
N GLU A 606 -56.32 48.41 -19.92
CA GLU A 606 -54.92 48.68 -20.24
C GLU A 606 -53.97 48.01 -19.25
N GLN A 607 -54.26 48.09 -17.95
CA GLN A 607 -53.48 47.41 -16.93
C GLN A 607 -53.52 45.87 -17.07
N VAL A 608 -54.69 45.30 -17.39
CA VAL A 608 -54.79 43.87 -17.70
C VAL A 608 -53.97 43.53 -18.94
N SER A 609 -53.96 44.36 -19.98
CA SER A 609 -53.16 44.16 -21.19
C SER A 609 -51.66 44.05 -20.88
N LEU A 610 -51.13 44.95 -20.05
CA LEU A 610 -49.74 44.91 -19.59
C LEU A 610 -49.45 43.62 -18.81
N SER A 611 -50.36 43.21 -17.91
CA SER A 611 -50.22 41.97 -17.14
C SER A 611 -50.22 40.73 -18.04
N VAL A 612 -50.99 40.74 -19.13
CA VAL A 612 -51.02 39.66 -20.13
C VAL A 612 -49.73 39.59 -20.93
N GLN A 613 -49.09 40.74 -21.23
CA GLN A 613 -47.76 40.78 -21.86
C GLN A 613 -46.70 40.18 -20.94
N GLU A 614 -46.67 40.55 -19.66
CA GLU A 614 -45.77 39.95 -18.67
C GLU A 614 -45.99 38.43 -18.53
N LEU A 615 -47.25 37.99 -18.53
CA LEU A 615 -47.60 36.56 -18.55
C LEU A 615 -47.06 35.86 -19.79
N ALA A 616 -47.13 36.49 -20.97
CA ALA A 616 -46.58 35.93 -22.20
C ALA A 616 -45.06 35.74 -22.12
N GLU A 617 -44.34 36.73 -21.57
CA GLU A 617 -42.90 36.64 -21.34
C GLU A 617 -42.54 35.51 -20.36
N MET A 618 -43.30 35.36 -19.27
CA MET A 618 -43.11 34.28 -18.31
C MET A 618 -43.34 32.89 -18.93
N VAL A 619 -44.34 32.74 -19.80
CA VAL A 619 -44.58 31.47 -20.51
C VAL A 619 -43.41 31.13 -21.45
N VAL A 620 -42.86 32.12 -22.15
CA VAL A 620 -41.65 31.91 -23.00
C VAL A 620 -40.45 31.53 -22.14
N ALA A 621 -40.23 32.22 -21.02
CA ALA A 621 -39.16 31.90 -20.09
C ALA A 621 -39.30 30.49 -19.50
N ALA A 622 -40.51 30.07 -19.16
CA ALA A 622 -40.80 28.72 -18.69
C ALA A 622 -40.46 27.67 -19.76
N ALA A 623 -40.84 27.88 -21.02
CA ALA A 623 -40.49 26.98 -22.12
C ALA A 623 -38.98 26.85 -22.32
N LEU A 624 -38.24 27.96 -22.23
CA LEU A 624 -36.77 27.95 -22.29
C LEU A 624 -36.16 27.17 -21.13
N ALA A 625 -36.66 27.38 -19.90
CA ALA A 625 -36.20 26.66 -18.72
C ALA A 625 -36.45 25.15 -18.86
N THR A 626 -37.64 24.75 -19.30
CA THR A 626 -37.98 23.34 -19.54
C THR A 626 -37.05 22.71 -20.59
N SER A 627 -36.74 23.42 -21.68
CA SER A 627 -35.77 22.95 -22.69
C SER A 627 -34.36 22.75 -22.12
N GLN A 628 -33.90 23.67 -21.25
CA GLN A 628 -32.62 23.51 -20.55
C GLN A 628 -32.64 22.31 -19.60
N THR A 629 -33.72 22.11 -18.84
CA THR A 629 -33.89 20.96 -17.97
C THR A 629 -33.89 19.64 -18.76
N ARG A 630 -34.53 19.60 -19.93
CA ARG A 630 -34.49 18.43 -20.83
C ARG A 630 -33.06 18.12 -21.27
N SER A 631 -32.30 19.14 -21.70
CA SER A 631 -30.90 18.96 -22.08
C SER A 631 -30.03 18.46 -20.92
N ALA A 632 -30.28 18.96 -19.70
CA ALA A 632 -29.59 18.48 -18.50
C ALA A 632 -29.93 17.01 -18.21
N ALA A 633 -31.20 16.62 -18.31
CA ALA A 633 -31.64 15.24 -18.13
C ALA A 633 -31.01 14.28 -19.15
N GLU A 634 -30.90 14.69 -20.43
CA GLU A 634 -30.18 13.94 -21.46
C GLU A 634 -28.69 13.77 -21.10
N GLY A 635 -28.07 14.80 -20.54
CA GLY A 635 -26.71 14.74 -20.01
C GLY A 635 -26.55 13.76 -18.85
N LEU A 636 -27.46 13.78 -17.87
CA LEU A 636 -27.47 12.83 -16.75
C LEU A 636 -27.62 11.38 -17.24
N ARG A 637 -28.51 11.14 -18.21
CA ARG A 637 -28.67 9.83 -18.85
C ARG A 637 -27.39 9.37 -19.54
N ALA A 638 -26.69 10.28 -20.23
CA ALA A 638 -25.41 9.96 -20.87
C ALA A 638 -24.33 9.62 -19.83
N TYR A 639 -24.28 10.35 -18.69
CA TYR A 639 -23.37 10.02 -17.60
C TYR A 639 -23.69 8.67 -16.96
N ALA A 640 -24.96 8.35 -16.73
CA ALA A 640 -25.39 7.05 -16.22
C ALA A 640 -24.91 5.90 -17.14
N LEU A 641 -25.13 6.03 -18.44
CA LEU A 641 -24.68 5.03 -19.43
C LEU A 641 -23.15 4.91 -19.50
N GLU A 642 -22.42 6.02 -19.35
CA GLU A 642 -20.96 5.98 -19.34
C GLU A 642 -20.43 5.33 -18.06
N LEU A 643 -21.04 5.59 -16.90
CA LEU A 643 -20.72 4.89 -15.65
C LEU A 643 -21.02 3.39 -15.75
N GLU A 644 -22.15 3.02 -16.35
CA GLU A 644 -22.50 1.61 -16.63
C GLU A 644 -21.47 0.97 -17.56
N ARG A 645 -21.03 1.66 -18.62
CA ARG A 645 -20.00 1.16 -19.55
C ARG A 645 -18.64 0.98 -18.86
N LEU A 646 -18.23 1.94 -18.04
CA LEU A 646 -16.95 1.89 -17.31
C LEU A 646 -16.94 0.80 -16.25
N THR A 647 -18.06 0.61 -15.54
CA THR A 647 -18.18 -0.44 -14.51
C THR A 647 -18.53 -1.81 -15.08
N GLY A 648 -19.11 -1.88 -16.28
CA GLY A 648 -19.38 -3.11 -17.02
C GLY A 648 -18.12 -3.81 -17.52
N ALA A 649 -16.99 -3.10 -17.59
CA ALA A 649 -15.68 -3.71 -17.86
C ALA A 649 -15.18 -4.58 -16.69
N PHE A 650 -15.74 -4.41 -15.49
CA PHE A 650 -15.38 -5.21 -14.33
C PHE A 650 -16.34 -6.38 -14.14
N VAL A 651 -15.81 -7.59 -13.97
CA VAL A 651 -16.59 -8.79 -13.63
C VAL A 651 -16.72 -8.87 -12.12
N ILE A 652 -17.94 -8.82 -11.60
CA ILE A 652 -18.23 -8.92 -10.17
C ILE A 652 -18.88 -10.27 -9.84
N ARG A 653 -18.74 -10.68 -8.58
CA ARG A 653 -19.27 -11.95 -8.07
C ARG A 653 -20.80 -11.87 -7.93
N GLY A 654 -21.48 -12.13 -9.04
CA GLY A 654 -22.93 -12.00 -9.20
C GLY A 654 -23.35 -11.89 -10.68
N ASP A 655 -22.42 -11.54 -11.58
CA ASP A 655 -22.64 -11.52 -13.04
C ASP A 655 -22.40 -12.88 -13.71
N LEU A 656 -21.76 -13.82 -13.02
CA LEU A 656 -21.61 -15.19 -13.50
C LEU A 656 -22.98 -15.87 -13.38
N PRO A 657 -23.59 -16.36 -14.47
CA PRO A 657 -24.78 -17.20 -14.34
C PRO A 657 -24.38 -18.38 -13.46
N ASP A 658 -25.11 -18.57 -12.35
CA ASP A 658 -25.00 -19.79 -11.55
C ASP A 658 -24.94 -20.95 -12.53
N ALA A 659 -23.78 -21.62 -12.57
CA ALA A 659 -23.63 -22.81 -13.38
C ALA A 659 -24.69 -23.76 -12.88
N VAL A 660 -25.74 -23.93 -13.69
CA VAL A 660 -26.81 -24.89 -13.49
C VAL A 660 -26.13 -26.19 -13.10
N GLU A 661 -26.28 -26.58 -11.83
CA GLU A 661 -26.06 -27.93 -11.35
C GLU A 661 -26.88 -28.82 -12.27
N GLN A 662 -26.24 -29.39 -13.28
CA GLN A 662 -26.72 -30.61 -13.89
C GLN A 662 -26.54 -31.68 -12.83
N ASP A 663 -27.58 -31.82 -11.99
CA ASP A 663 -27.85 -33.04 -11.24
C ASP A 663 -27.79 -34.21 -12.23
N GLN A 664 -26.66 -34.91 -12.22
CA GLN A 664 -26.58 -36.31 -12.60
C GLN A 664 -26.52 -37.11 -11.29
N GLU A 665 -27.68 -37.59 -10.85
CA GLU A 665 -27.85 -38.94 -10.33
C GLU A 665 -29.29 -39.44 -10.54
#